data_AF-A0AAJ7CHH7-F1
#
_entry.id   AF-A0AAJ7CHH7-F1
#
_cell.length_a   1.000
_cell.length_b   1.000
_cell.length_c   1.000
_cell.angle_alpha   90.00
_cell.angle_beta   90.00
_cell.angle_gamma   90.00
#
_symmetry.space_group_name_H-M   'P 1'
#
loop_
_entity.id
_entity.type
_entity.pdbx_description
1 polymer ?
#
loop_
_entity_poly.entity_id
_entity_poly.type
_entity_poly.pdbx_seq_one_letter_code
_entity_poly.pdbx_strand_id
1 'polypeptide(L)'
;MTSEDAKVSKPIVDLEELYKNINCLPEWLETVKLRENAEFVFRGSQISVDGEVLRKESRDAMPKTILCHDMMGGYLEDRFINGSQAYDSYLFYHWNLIDTFIYFSHHLITIPPYGWINTAHRHGVKILGTVITENNNGEEVWKRVLVSEEKCREFANALIHVAQHYGFDGWLLNIENKIEADSIEMLLYFIRYLTSNSHIANEISEIIWYDSVTIEGKLHWQNELNDLNKAFFLACDGIYLNYNITKKGLASSKSLADLYDRSKDVYVGVDVHGRGSPGGGGFDSSEAMQMIADSHLSAAIFAPAWTYEYFNGEKFYEIEDTYWAQLIPYLYIHVPLYDNETFRTSFCRGAGVKYYCNGKVEYNGFYNLSKQKVQLSVTVPNLLFTRKELISEKPLKKIYESAERILTINGRSITIEKTSTNPKKNYFEFHNMCSYNGGGCLKLITVDPKVYHRLLLVYVEFARGIQATIIYRNNGEHTQVPRNLITSAPMLILGNDQDLKCIKPIDVEQIDTQWNRGLYSTTMRSIFEIGLAFSTPGGYEVGEILLEEKQPRFGVILVVFGVLVLVHGASLGGSGAGLWAGAGALVAGALGVIATITTFTEKSQKGNSGFSTAYLASSLVSLALSNMAAITALTAVVRDSQRVPEITLLSLPDEEDDLVELEGGWGGLQASIGLLIASVVELLISGYSCVTLTPRLCSCLRSNSETSEPEGKLKTHNMVHQWVVTQNLLPKNQPIYVLQPVLPMHPMMQPPYATMTPPPRNYPAPGMISPPGSIPIGTPGYKLAVPPHLGHPNQPSSQMMRMKPRRHPGEHHPEQIHDRKRHLQSKNEKKCQTIGEDQVDLAHTYTGLDKRISEEFISIAMDPERKSKASSSLGSDIGTRKSS
;
A
#
# COMPACT_ATOMS: atom_id res chain seq x y z
N MET A 1 -18.99 14.23 -22.02
CA MET A 1 -18.39 15.58 -22.23
C MET A 1 -18.17 15.74 -23.73
N THR A 2 -18.21 16.95 -24.26
CA THR A 2 -17.72 17.25 -25.62
C THR A 2 -16.22 17.00 -25.70
N SER A 3 -15.70 16.66 -26.89
CA SER A 3 -14.34 16.12 -27.04
C SER A 3 -13.20 17.13 -26.88
N GLU A 4 -13.50 18.43 -26.92
CA GLU A 4 -12.47 19.49 -26.97
C GLU A 4 -11.83 19.80 -25.61
N ASP A 5 -12.54 19.55 -24.49
CA ASP A 5 -12.03 19.76 -23.11
C ASP A 5 -11.34 18.52 -22.50
N ALA A 6 -11.19 17.43 -23.27
CA ALA A 6 -10.70 16.16 -22.73
C ALA A 6 -9.16 16.17 -22.56
N LYS A 7 -8.68 16.17 -21.30
CA LYS A 7 -7.27 15.89 -21.00
C LYS A 7 -6.89 14.49 -21.53
N VAL A 8 -5.97 14.45 -22.49
CA VAL A 8 -5.47 13.24 -23.15
C VAL A 8 -3.95 13.12 -23.07
N SER A 9 -3.49 11.88 -22.98
CA SER A 9 -2.11 11.46 -23.23
C SER A 9 -1.83 11.53 -24.73
N LYS A 10 -0.62 11.91 -25.14
CA LYS A 10 -0.20 11.98 -26.54
C LYS A 10 1.26 11.52 -26.67
N PRO A 11 1.65 10.95 -27.82
CA PRO A 11 3.06 10.80 -28.20
C PRO A 11 3.66 12.16 -28.57
N ILE A 12 4.98 12.20 -28.81
CA ILE A 12 5.66 13.28 -29.51
C ILE A 12 6.11 12.74 -30.87
N VAL A 13 5.79 13.46 -31.94
CA VAL A 13 5.90 12.95 -33.32
C VAL A 13 7.27 13.23 -33.95
N ASP A 14 7.91 14.35 -33.60
CA ASP A 14 9.21 14.75 -34.13
C ASP A 14 10.06 15.55 -33.11
N LEU A 15 11.32 15.84 -33.47
CA LEU A 15 12.27 16.58 -32.64
C LEU A 15 11.90 18.06 -32.43
N GLU A 16 11.17 18.66 -33.38
CA GLU A 16 10.79 20.08 -33.32
C GLU A 16 9.60 20.26 -32.36
N GLU A 17 8.66 19.31 -32.33
CA GLU A 17 7.64 19.20 -31.29
C GLU A 17 8.27 18.96 -29.90
N LEU A 18 9.24 18.05 -29.78
CA LEU A 18 9.95 17.76 -28.53
C LEU A 18 10.55 19.03 -27.91
N TYR A 19 11.50 19.66 -28.60
CA TYR A 19 12.26 20.78 -28.01
C TYR A 19 11.42 22.05 -27.83
N LYS A 20 10.32 22.20 -28.59
CA LYS A 20 9.34 23.26 -28.39
C LYS A 20 8.49 23.05 -27.13
N ASN A 21 8.10 21.82 -26.84
CA ASN A 21 7.16 21.50 -25.76
C ASN A 21 7.83 21.08 -24.44
N ILE A 22 9.14 20.75 -24.44
CA ILE A 22 9.85 20.18 -23.29
C ILE A 22 9.77 21.02 -22.00
N ASN A 23 9.73 22.34 -22.12
CA ASN A 23 9.61 23.26 -20.97
C ASN A 23 8.15 23.54 -20.54
N CYS A 24 7.17 22.96 -21.24
CA CYS A 24 5.74 23.24 -21.11
C CYS A 24 4.89 21.95 -21.23
N LEU A 25 5.43 20.82 -20.75
CA LEU A 25 4.75 19.52 -20.81
C LEU A 25 3.41 19.57 -20.04
N PRO A 26 2.27 19.14 -20.64
CA PRO A 26 0.98 19.16 -19.97
C PRO A 26 0.97 18.44 -18.62
N GLU A 27 0.46 19.09 -17.57
CA GLU A 27 0.30 18.49 -16.25
C GLU A 27 -0.81 17.43 -16.21
N TRP A 28 -0.49 16.26 -15.67
CA TRP A 28 -1.45 15.19 -15.36
C TRP A 28 -1.90 15.27 -13.89
N LEU A 29 -2.65 14.27 -13.43
CA LEU A 29 -2.88 14.06 -12.00
C LEU A 29 -1.67 13.32 -11.40
N GLU A 30 -1.50 13.39 -10.08
CA GLU A 30 -0.44 12.67 -9.36
C GLU A 30 -0.47 11.16 -9.70
N THR A 31 0.64 10.65 -10.24
CA THR A 31 0.79 9.23 -10.58
C THR A 31 1.08 8.38 -9.34
N VAL A 32 0.59 7.15 -9.37
CA VAL A 32 0.86 6.14 -8.33
C VAL A 32 2.34 5.76 -8.40
N LYS A 33 3.06 5.80 -7.28
CA LYS A 33 4.44 5.29 -7.21
C LYS A 33 4.49 3.78 -7.43
N LEU A 34 5.56 3.28 -8.05
CA LEU A 34 5.79 1.84 -8.21
C LEU A 34 5.75 1.13 -6.85
N ARG A 35 4.90 0.11 -6.74
CA ARG A 35 4.81 -0.75 -5.55
C ARG A 35 5.99 -1.72 -5.50
N GLU A 36 6.58 -1.91 -4.34
CA GLU A 36 7.60 -2.93 -4.14
C GLU A 36 7.02 -4.35 -4.25
N ASN A 37 7.81 -5.29 -4.76
CA ASN A 37 7.53 -6.73 -4.71
C ASN A 37 8.44 -7.40 -3.69
N ALA A 38 8.04 -8.56 -3.16
CA ALA A 38 8.87 -9.34 -2.24
C ALA A 38 10.20 -9.82 -2.87
N GLU A 39 11.20 -10.16 -2.04
CA GLU A 39 12.49 -10.78 -2.46
C GLU A 39 12.32 -12.17 -3.14
N PHE A 40 11.07 -12.67 -3.28
CA PHE A 40 10.74 -13.99 -3.81
C PHE A 40 9.56 -13.98 -4.81
N VAL A 41 9.55 -14.98 -5.68
CA VAL A 41 8.50 -15.32 -6.64
C VAL A 41 8.05 -16.77 -6.47
N PHE A 42 6.92 -17.13 -7.07
CA PHE A 42 6.45 -18.51 -7.17
C PHE A 42 6.43 -18.97 -8.64
N ARG A 43 6.76 -20.23 -8.92
CA ARG A 43 6.73 -20.74 -10.30
C ARG A 43 5.30 -21.07 -10.73
N GLY A 44 4.84 -20.54 -11.86
CA GLY A 44 3.44 -20.69 -12.31
C GLY A 44 2.98 -22.14 -12.49
N SER A 45 3.89 -23.05 -12.84
CA SER A 45 3.63 -24.50 -12.92
C SER A 45 3.27 -25.15 -11.58
N GLN A 46 3.66 -24.61 -10.43
CA GLN A 46 3.26 -25.12 -9.10
C GLN A 46 1.84 -24.71 -8.71
N ILE A 47 1.35 -23.59 -9.25
CA ILE A 47 0.09 -22.96 -8.83
C ILE A 47 -1.15 -23.71 -9.34
N SER A 48 -0.98 -24.52 -10.39
CA SER A 48 -1.99 -25.44 -10.94
C SER A 48 -2.21 -26.73 -10.13
N VAL A 49 -1.39 -26.97 -9.09
CA VAL A 49 -1.43 -28.16 -8.24
C VAL A 49 -2.16 -27.86 -6.92
N ASP A 50 -3.26 -28.56 -6.67
CA ASP A 50 -4.11 -28.33 -5.50
C ASP A 50 -3.44 -28.87 -4.22
N GLY A 51 -3.36 -28.04 -3.18
CA GLY A 51 -2.86 -28.45 -1.87
C GLY A 51 -1.35 -28.59 -1.72
N GLU A 52 -0.55 -28.38 -2.78
CA GLU A 52 0.90 -28.29 -2.65
C GLU A 52 1.36 -26.97 -2.01
N VAL A 53 2.43 -27.08 -1.22
CA VAL A 53 3.13 -25.96 -0.58
C VAL A 53 3.94 -25.23 -1.64
N LEU A 54 3.58 -23.97 -1.92
CA LEU A 54 4.26 -23.15 -2.92
C LEU A 54 5.72 -22.90 -2.51
N ARG A 55 6.66 -23.24 -3.39
CA ARG A 55 8.08 -23.03 -3.15
C ARG A 55 8.46 -21.62 -3.59
N LYS A 56 8.91 -20.82 -2.64
CA LYS A 56 9.55 -19.52 -2.88
C LYS A 56 10.88 -19.72 -3.62
N GLU A 57 11.05 -19.02 -4.74
CA GLU A 57 12.32 -18.91 -5.47
C GLU A 57 12.75 -17.43 -5.43
N SER A 58 14.06 -17.14 -5.34
CA SER A 58 14.53 -15.75 -5.19
C SER A 58 14.28 -14.96 -6.49
N ARG A 59 13.64 -13.79 -6.38
CA ARG A 59 13.23 -12.99 -7.55
C ARG A 59 14.43 -12.66 -8.44
N ASP A 60 15.48 -12.10 -7.85
CA ASP A 60 16.71 -11.67 -8.54
C ASP A 60 17.50 -12.84 -9.15
N ALA A 61 17.20 -14.08 -8.76
CA ALA A 61 17.83 -15.29 -9.30
C ALA A 61 17.11 -15.84 -10.55
N MET A 62 15.83 -15.51 -10.77
CA MET A 62 15.03 -16.05 -11.87
C MET A 62 15.12 -15.20 -13.16
N PRO A 63 14.81 -15.77 -14.33
CA PRO A 63 14.52 -14.99 -15.54
C PRO A 63 13.32 -14.05 -15.37
N LYS A 64 13.39 -12.90 -16.05
CA LYS A 64 12.38 -11.82 -16.05
C LYS A 64 11.42 -11.98 -17.23
N THR A 65 10.28 -11.28 -17.18
CA THR A 65 9.34 -11.22 -18.33
C THR A 65 8.95 -9.78 -18.68
N ILE A 66 9.15 -9.41 -19.95
CA ILE A 66 8.64 -8.19 -20.58
C ILE A 66 7.31 -8.48 -21.28
N LEU A 67 6.38 -7.52 -21.22
CA LEU A 67 5.22 -7.44 -22.10
C LEU A 67 5.32 -6.17 -22.94
N CYS A 68 5.36 -6.30 -24.26
CA CYS A 68 5.36 -5.18 -25.20
C CYS A 68 3.96 -4.98 -25.79
N HIS A 69 3.25 -3.97 -25.27
CA HIS A 69 1.87 -3.66 -25.61
C HIS A 69 1.82 -2.83 -26.89
N ASP A 70 1.92 -3.52 -28.02
CA ASP A 70 1.33 -3.09 -29.28
C ASP A 70 -0.17 -3.43 -29.26
N MET A 71 -1.00 -2.51 -29.78
CA MET A 71 -2.46 -2.61 -29.89
C MET A 71 -2.96 -1.54 -30.85
N MET A 72 -3.15 -1.92 -32.11
CA MET A 72 -3.65 -1.09 -33.22
C MET A 72 -2.96 0.28 -33.36
N GLY A 73 -1.67 0.37 -33.01
CA GLY A 73 -0.88 1.62 -33.02
C GLY A 73 -1.01 2.52 -31.78
N GLY A 74 -1.77 2.11 -30.76
CA GLY A 74 -1.87 2.80 -29.47
C GLY A 74 -2.78 4.04 -29.45
N TYR A 75 -2.80 4.72 -28.30
CA TYR A 75 -3.58 5.92 -27.99
C TYR A 75 -5.05 5.85 -28.43
N LEU A 76 -5.73 4.77 -28.06
CA LEU A 76 -7.16 4.54 -28.27
C LEU A 76 -7.95 5.17 -27.12
N GLU A 77 -8.85 4.44 -26.46
CA GLU A 77 -9.62 4.93 -25.32
C GLU A 77 -8.80 5.06 -24.02
N ASP A 78 -7.60 4.46 -24.00
CA ASP A 78 -6.60 4.55 -22.93
C ASP A 78 -5.87 5.90 -22.87
N ARG A 79 -5.87 6.67 -23.96
CA ARG A 79 -5.32 8.04 -23.97
C ARG A 79 -6.02 8.97 -22.97
N PHE A 80 -7.31 8.75 -22.68
CA PHE A 80 -8.12 9.66 -21.88
C PHE A 80 -7.77 9.55 -20.39
N ILE A 81 -7.23 10.64 -19.81
CA ILE A 81 -6.69 10.67 -18.44
C ILE A 81 -7.80 10.44 -17.39
N ASN A 82 -9.02 10.91 -17.66
CA ASN A 82 -10.20 10.66 -16.84
C ASN A 82 -10.97 9.37 -17.25
N GLY A 83 -10.49 8.65 -18.26
CA GLY A 83 -11.20 7.55 -18.91
C GLY A 83 -12.31 8.01 -19.86
N SER A 84 -13.02 7.05 -20.45
CA SER A 84 -14.13 7.26 -21.39
C SER A 84 -15.37 6.42 -21.05
N GLN A 85 -16.39 6.47 -21.91
CA GLN A 85 -17.64 5.70 -21.80
C GLN A 85 -17.64 4.39 -22.61
N ALA A 86 -16.55 4.07 -23.32
CA ALA A 86 -16.33 2.73 -23.86
C ALA A 86 -16.33 1.69 -22.73
N TYR A 87 -16.54 0.40 -23.04
CA TYR A 87 -16.63 -0.66 -22.00
C TYR A 87 -16.08 -2.02 -22.46
N ASP A 88 -15.65 -2.05 -23.72
CA ASP A 88 -15.34 -3.19 -24.57
C ASP A 88 -13.87 -3.18 -25.01
N SER A 89 -13.18 -2.03 -24.94
CA SER A 89 -11.77 -1.88 -25.31
C SER A 89 -10.81 -2.80 -24.53
N TYR A 90 -9.66 -3.13 -25.14
CA TYR A 90 -8.64 -4.04 -24.57
C TYR A 90 -8.21 -3.68 -23.14
N LEU A 91 -8.00 -4.73 -22.33
CA LEU A 91 -7.56 -4.65 -20.93
C LEU A 91 -6.52 -5.73 -20.65
N PHE A 92 -5.32 -5.34 -20.24
CA PHE A 92 -4.39 -6.30 -19.62
C PHE A 92 -4.62 -6.37 -18.10
N TYR A 93 -4.58 -7.58 -17.55
CA TYR A 93 -4.87 -7.85 -16.13
C TYR A 93 -4.04 -8.97 -15.50
N HIS A 94 -3.04 -9.53 -16.20
CA HIS A 94 -2.14 -10.58 -15.67
C HIS A 94 -0.79 -10.00 -15.19
N TRP A 95 -0.82 -8.81 -14.56
CA TRP A 95 0.35 -8.05 -14.12
C TRP A 95 1.33 -8.85 -13.25
N ASN A 96 0.81 -9.78 -12.44
CA ASN A 96 1.58 -10.66 -11.58
C ASN A 96 2.54 -11.60 -12.32
N LEU A 97 2.49 -11.68 -13.66
CA LEU A 97 3.34 -12.57 -14.48
C LEU A 97 4.53 -11.86 -15.14
N ILE A 98 4.63 -10.54 -15.00
CA ILE A 98 5.59 -9.70 -15.74
C ILE A 98 6.35 -8.76 -14.81
N ASP A 99 7.57 -8.40 -15.19
CA ASP A 99 8.44 -7.47 -14.46
C ASP A 99 8.30 -6.04 -15.01
N THR A 100 8.25 -5.93 -16.34
CA THR A 100 8.28 -4.66 -17.08
C THR A 100 7.27 -4.68 -18.22
N PHE A 101 6.47 -3.62 -18.33
CA PHE A 101 5.47 -3.38 -19.37
C PHE A 101 5.96 -2.26 -20.28
N ILE A 102 6.02 -2.47 -21.59
CA ILE A 102 6.43 -1.45 -22.56
C ILE A 102 5.17 -1.00 -23.30
N TYR A 103 4.85 0.30 -23.25
CA TYR A 103 3.80 0.86 -24.10
C TYR A 103 4.39 1.16 -25.48
N PHE A 104 3.84 0.53 -26.53
CA PHE A 104 4.42 0.55 -27.87
C PHE A 104 3.51 1.26 -28.87
N SER A 105 4.10 2.09 -29.74
CA SER A 105 3.44 2.68 -30.91
C SER A 105 4.49 3.14 -31.92
N HIS A 106 4.09 3.36 -33.17
CA HIS A 106 4.97 3.86 -34.24
C HIS A 106 5.11 5.40 -34.24
N HIS A 107 5.51 5.97 -33.09
CA HIS A 107 5.72 7.42 -32.91
C HIS A 107 7.09 7.67 -32.29
N LEU A 108 7.79 8.73 -32.72
CA LEU A 108 9.20 8.97 -32.34
C LEU A 108 9.46 8.86 -30.83
N ILE A 109 8.58 9.43 -30.01
CA ILE A 109 8.57 9.23 -28.56
C ILE A 109 7.15 8.86 -28.10
N THR A 110 7.01 7.60 -27.71
CA THR A 110 5.79 7.00 -27.14
C THR A 110 5.79 7.16 -25.62
N ILE A 111 5.00 8.12 -25.13
CA ILE A 111 4.77 8.36 -23.69
C ILE A 111 3.63 7.44 -23.21
N PRO A 112 3.84 6.54 -22.24
CA PRO A 112 2.79 5.66 -21.73
C PRO A 112 1.59 6.44 -21.17
N PRO A 113 0.34 6.13 -21.56
CA PRO A 113 -0.83 6.84 -21.05
C PRO A 113 -0.98 6.72 -19.53
N TYR A 114 -1.45 7.79 -18.88
CA TYR A 114 -1.70 7.89 -17.44
C TYR A 114 -2.46 6.69 -16.85
N GLY A 115 -3.42 6.13 -17.60
CA GLY A 115 -4.17 4.94 -17.22
C GLY A 115 -3.29 3.70 -17.01
N TRP A 116 -2.32 3.48 -17.91
CA TRP A 116 -1.39 2.35 -17.87
C TRP A 116 -0.36 2.49 -16.76
N ILE A 117 0.27 3.67 -16.62
CA ILE A 117 1.26 3.93 -15.56
C ILE A 117 0.67 3.59 -14.18
N ASN A 118 -0.49 4.17 -13.88
CA ASN A 118 -1.15 4.01 -12.59
C ASN A 118 -1.61 2.59 -12.25
N THR A 119 -1.75 1.70 -13.24
CA THR A 119 -2.10 0.30 -12.98
C THR A 119 -0.90 -0.64 -12.99
N ALA A 120 0.10 -0.40 -13.85
CA ALA A 120 1.38 -1.12 -13.79
C ALA A 120 2.06 -0.92 -12.42
N HIS A 121 2.23 0.35 -12.02
CA HIS A 121 2.85 0.72 -10.74
C HIS A 121 2.09 0.15 -9.53
N ARG A 122 0.76 0.11 -9.60
CA ARG A 122 -0.10 -0.45 -8.53
C ARG A 122 0.10 -1.94 -8.31
N HIS A 123 0.43 -2.68 -9.36
CA HIS A 123 0.72 -4.12 -9.32
C HIS A 123 2.21 -4.43 -9.17
N GLY A 124 3.08 -3.42 -9.00
CA GLY A 124 4.52 -3.60 -8.84
C GLY A 124 5.27 -3.92 -10.14
N VAL A 125 4.73 -3.51 -11.29
CA VAL A 125 5.31 -3.71 -12.62
C VAL A 125 5.86 -2.38 -13.13
N LYS A 126 7.11 -2.37 -13.60
CA LYS A 126 7.70 -1.18 -14.24
C LYS A 126 6.98 -0.83 -15.53
N ILE A 127 6.94 0.44 -15.92
CA ILE A 127 6.41 0.85 -17.23
C ILE A 127 7.39 1.70 -18.03
N LEU A 128 7.68 1.28 -19.27
CA LEU A 128 8.57 1.99 -20.19
C LEU A 128 7.77 2.62 -21.34
N GLY A 129 8.22 3.78 -21.79
CA GLY A 129 7.89 4.31 -23.10
C GLY A 129 8.69 3.63 -24.21
N THR A 130 8.45 4.04 -25.45
CA THR A 130 9.23 3.59 -26.62
C THR A 130 9.82 4.80 -27.34
N VAL A 131 11.10 4.74 -27.71
CA VAL A 131 11.72 5.62 -28.70
C VAL A 131 11.95 4.77 -29.94
N ILE A 132 11.21 5.05 -31.01
CA ILE A 132 11.26 4.27 -32.26
C ILE A 132 11.58 5.18 -33.45
N THR A 133 12.47 4.70 -34.32
CA THR A 133 12.83 5.40 -35.55
C THR A 133 12.83 4.42 -36.71
N GLU A 134 12.05 4.73 -37.75
CA GLU A 134 11.81 3.81 -38.88
C GLU A 134 12.14 4.49 -40.22
N ASN A 135 12.69 3.70 -41.15
CA ASN A 135 12.95 4.13 -42.54
C ASN A 135 13.85 5.39 -42.64
N ASN A 136 13.84 6.04 -43.81
CA ASN A 136 14.62 7.26 -44.09
C ASN A 136 14.36 8.40 -43.08
N ASN A 137 13.14 8.50 -42.53
CA ASN A 137 12.80 9.50 -41.53
C ASN A 137 13.61 9.28 -40.23
N GLY A 138 13.79 8.02 -39.82
CA GLY A 138 14.66 7.64 -38.73
C GLY A 138 16.13 7.98 -39.00
N GLU A 139 16.62 7.74 -40.22
CA GLU A 139 18.00 8.10 -40.61
C GLU A 139 18.25 9.62 -40.44
N GLU A 140 17.30 10.48 -40.85
CA GLU A 140 17.41 11.94 -40.69
C GLU A 140 17.30 12.41 -39.22
N VAL A 141 16.55 11.71 -38.36
CA VAL A 141 16.55 11.96 -36.91
C VAL A 141 17.93 11.72 -36.32
N TRP A 142 18.53 10.55 -36.60
CA TRP A 142 19.83 10.22 -36.01
C TRP A 142 20.98 11.06 -36.57
N LYS A 143 20.95 11.49 -37.85
CA LYS A 143 21.91 12.49 -38.37
C LYS A 143 21.88 13.81 -37.60
N ARG A 144 20.72 14.23 -37.08
CA ARG A 144 20.60 15.45 -36.24
C ARG A 144 21.06 15.22 -34.79
N VAL A 145 20.85 14.03 -34.23
CA VAL A 145 21.19 13.70 -32.83
C VAL A 145 22.68 13.34 -32.68
N LEU A 146 23.23 12.55 -33.59
CA LEU A 146 24.60 11.99 -33.52
C LEU A 146 25.69 12.93 -34.06
N VAL A 147 25.34 14.18 -34.44
CA VAL A 147 26.31 15.16 -34.96
C VAL A 147 27.33 15.62 -33.90
N SER A 148 26.98 15.53 -32.61
CA SER A 148 27.89 15.82 -31.50
C SER A 148 27.40 15.20 -30.19
N GLU A 149 28.32 15.03 -29.22
CA GLU A 149 27.95 14.62 -27.86
C GLU A 149 26.92 15.58 -27.22
N GLU A 150 26.97 16.88 -27.57
CA GLU A 150 26.05 17.88 -27.04
C GLU A 150 24.61 17.59 -27.48
N LYS A 151 24.39 17.29 -28.78
CA LYS A 151 23.07 16.92 -29.30
C LYS A 151 22.59 15.57 -28.79
N CYS A 152 23.50 14.63 -28.54
CA CYS A 152 23.19 13.38 -27.84
C CYS A 152 22.76 13.63 -26.39
N ARG A 153 23.46 14.48 -25.64
CA ARG A 153 23.10 14.86 -24.26
C ARG A 153 21.77 15.60 -24.20
N GLU A 154 21.52 16.53 -25.13
CA GLU A 154 20.27 17.29 -25.23
C GLU A 154 19.06 16.37 -25.45
N PHE A 155 19.15 15.41 -26.39
CA PHE A 155 18.10 14.44 -26.64
C PHE A 155 17.90 13.48 -25.45
N ALA A 156 18.99 12.97 -24.85
CA ALA A 156 18.91 12.08 -23.69
C ALA A 156 18.32 12.79 -22.45
N ASN A 157 18.74 14.03 -22.18
CA ASN A 157 18.20 14.83 -21.08
C ASN A 157 16.69 15.12 -21.29
N ALA A 158 16.25 15.36 -22.54
CA ALA A 158 14.84 15.53 -22.85
C ALA A 158 14.02 14.24 -22.59
N LEU A 159 14.54 13.07 -22.99
CA LEU A 159 13.90 11.77 -22.70
C LEU A 159 13.81 11.48 -21.18
N ILE A 160 14.85 11.81 -20.43
CA ILE A 160 14.85 11.70 -18.96
C ILE A 160 13.82 12.65 -18.34
N HIS A 161 13.77 13.91 -18.80
CA HIS A 161 12.81 14.89 -18.29
C HIS A 161 11.34 14.49 -18.57
N VAL A 162 11.04 13.96 -19.75
CA VAL A 162 9.72 13.42 -20.10
C VAL A 162 9.34 12.24 -19.20
N ALA A 163 10.27 11.32 -18.93
CA ALA A 163 10.05 10.18 -18.03
C ALA A 163 9.82 10.63 -16.57
N GLN A 164 10.60 11.60 -16.07
CA GLN A 164 10.42 12.18 -14.73
C GLN A 164 9.10 12.96 -14.59
N HIS A 165 8.73 13.78 -15.58
CA HIS A 165 7.53 14.63 -15.54
C HIS A 165 6.23 13.81 -15.53
N TYR A 166 6.17 12.72 -16.31
CA TYR A 166 5.01 11.83 -16.34
C TYR A 166 5.10 10.66 -15.34
N GLY A 167 6.28 10.42 -14.75
CA GLY A 167 6.50 9.40 -13.74
C GLY A 167 6.39 7.97 -14.28
N PHE A 168 7.20 7.63 -15.28
CA PHE A 168 7.40 6.26 -15.77
C PHE A 168 8.90 5.90 -15.81
N ASP A 169 9.20 4.61 -15.94
CA ASP A 169 10.49 4.04 -15.51
C ASP A 169 11.59 3.99 -16.58
N GLY A 170 11.35 4.47 -17.80
CA GLY A 170 12.39 4.49 -18.85
C GLY A 170 11.87 4.15 -20.24
N TRP A 171 12.72 3.50 -21.04
CA TRP A 171 12.59 3.48 -22.50
C TRP A 171 13.03 2.16 -23.15
N LEU A 172 12.20 1.64 -24.06
CA LEU A 172 12.65 0.78 -25.15
C LEU A 172 13.25 1.66 -26.26
N LEU A 173 14.45 1.34 -26.73
CA LEU A 173 15.09 1.94 -27.89
C LEU A 173 14.97 0.98 -29.09
N ASN A 174 14.21 1.37 -30.12
CA ASN A 174 14.00 0.56 -31.31
C ASN A 174 14.41 1.31 -32.60
N ILE A 175 15.61 1.03 -33.11
CA ILE A 175 16.20 1.75 -34.25
C ILE A 175 16.07 0.90 -35.52
N GLU A 176 14.87 0.94 -36.11
CA GLU A 176 14.47 0.29 -37.35
C GLU A 176 14.88 1.10 -38.61
N ASN A 177 16.12 1.61 -38.59
CA ASN A 177 16.76 2.33 -39.70
C ASN A 177 18.27 2.10 -39.69
N LYS A 178 18.97 2.49 -40.77
CA LYS A 178 20.44 2.44 -40.81
C LYS A 178 21.04 3.62 -40.05
N ILE A 179 22.28 3.44 -39.59
CA ILE A 179 23.10 4.48 -38.97
C ILE A 179 24.39 4.55 -39.79
N GLU A 180 24.94 5.76 -40.00
CA GLU A 180 26.22 5.92 -40.67
C GLU A 180 27.33 5.30 -39.79
N ALA A 181 28.21 4.47 -40.36
CA ALA A 181 29.15 3.65 -39.59
C ALA A 181 30.05 4.50 -38.65
N ASP A 182 30.48 5.67 -39.11
CA ASP A 182 31.28 6.62 -38.32
C ASP A 182 30.51 7.23 -37.13
N SER A 183 29.17 7.15 -37.13
CA SER A 183 28.30 7.62 -36.05
C SER A 183 27.99 6.56 -34.97
N ILE A 184 28.41 5.30 -35.15
CA ILE A 184 28.04 4.21 -34.23
C ILE A 184 28.63 4.39 -32.82
N GLU A 185 29.86 4.89 -32.69
CA GLU A 185 30.42 5.21 -31.36
C GLU A 185 29.67 6.37 -30.68
N MET A 186 29.10 7.31 -31.47
CA MET A 186 28.25 8.38 -30.93
C MET A 186 26.88 7.85 -30.48
N LEU A 187 26.33 6.85 -31.17
CA LEU A 187 25.12 6.14 -30.72
C LEU A 187 25.39 5.35 -29.42
N LEU A 188 26.53 4.67 -29.31
CA LEU A 188 26.95 4.02 -28.07
C LEU A 188 27.19 5.02 -26.93
N TYR A 189 27.74 6.21 -27.23
CA TYR A 189 27.85 7.32 -26.27
C TYR A 189 26.46 7.78 -25.80
N PHE A 190 25.50 8.00 -26.72
CA PHE A 190 24.12 8.36 -26.40
C PHE A 190 23.46 7.34 -25.46
N ILE A 191 23.55 6.04 -25.78
CA ILE A 191 22.92 4.96 -25.00
C ILE A 191 23.55 4.88 -23.60
N ARG A 192 24.89 4.94 -23.49
CA ARG A 192 25.59 4.94 -22.19
C ARG A 192 25.21 6.16 -21.34
N TYR A 193 25.14 7.34 -21.95
CA TYR A 193 24.76 8.58 -21.28
C TYR A 193 23.30 8.56 -20.83
N LEU A 194 22.37 8.13 -21.69
CA LEU A 194 20.95 7.99 -21.36
C LEU A 194 20.77 7.02 -20.18
N THR A 195 21.35 5.83 -20.25
CA THR A 195 21.25 4.82 -19.17
C THR A 195 21.80 5.35 -17.86
N SER A 196 23.04 5.89 -17.87
CA SER A 196 23.69 6.40 -16.66
C SER A 196 22.93 7.54 -16.00
N ASN A 197 22.40 8.48 -16.78
CA ASN A 197 21.66 9.62 -16.23
C ASN A 197 20.20 9.29 -15.90
N SER A 198 19.60 8.28 -16.53
CA SER A 198 18.29 7.74 -16.12
C SER A 198 18.36 7.14 -14.72
N HIS A 199 19.41 6.37 -14.41
CA HIS A 199 19.62 5.83 -13.06
C HIS A 199 19.92 6.88 -12.00
N ILE A 200 20.60 7.99 -12.36
CA ILE A 200 20.80 9.14 -11.46
C ILE A 200 19.48 9.89 -11.22
N ALA A 201 18.61 9.95 -12.24
CA ALA A 201 17.30 10.59 -12.19
C ALA A 201 16.24 9.73 -11.47
N ASN A 202 16.37 8.40 -11.52
CA ASN A 202 15.48 7.40 -10.93
C ASN A 202 16.22 6.04 -10.81
N GLU A 203 16.61 5.63 -9.59
CA GLU A 203 17.42 4.42 -9.35
C GLU A 203 16.80 3.10 -9.86
N ILE A 204 15.48 3.07 -10.08
CA ILE A 204 14.74 1.90 -10.58
C ILE A 204 14.55 1.91 -12.11
N SER A 205 15.19 2.83 -12.84
CA SER A 205 14.93 2.98 -14.28
C SER A 205 15.31 1.74 -15.12
N GLU A 206 14.91 1.69 -16.39
CA GLU A 206 15.34 0.65 -17.33
C GLU A 206 15.41 1.17 -18.77
N ILE A 207 16.57 1.02 -19.40
CA ILE A 207 16.80 1.27 -20.82
C ILE A 207 17.04 -0.07 -21.53
N ILE A 208 16.13 -0.46 -22.42
CA ILE A 208 16.21 -1.71 -23.19
C ILE A 208 16.54 -1.40 -24.65
N TRP A 209 17.51 -2.12 -25.22
CA TRP A 209 17.87 -2.04 -26.64
C TRP A 209 17.16 -3.14 -27.46
N TYR A 210 16.52 -2.80 -28.58
CA TYR A 210 16.00 -3.81 -29.51
C TYR A 210 17.05 -4.22 -30.54
N ASP A 211 17.20 -5.53 -30.76
CA ASP A 211 18.12 -6.20 -31.68
C ASP A 211 17.85 -5.84 -33.16
N SER A 212 18.25 -4.63 -33.56
CA SER A 212 17.91 -3.99 -34.84
C SER A 212 19.16 -3.59 -35.63
N VAL A 213 19.72 -2.41 -35.35
CA VAL A 213 20.96 -1.94 -35.98
C VAL A 213 22.19 -2.57 -35.33
N THR A 214 23.11 -3.05 -36.18
CA THR A 214 24.38 -3.67 -35.79
C THR A 214 25.49 -2.64 -35.62
N ILE A 215 26.61 -3.04 -35.00
CA ILE A 215 27.85 -2.25 -34.90
C ILE A 215 28.40 -1.77 -36.27
N GLU A 216 27.97 -2.37 -37.38
CA GLU A 216 28.33 -1.96 -38.74
C GLU A 216 27.44 -0.83 -39.31
N GLY A 217 26.51 -0.28 -38.53
CA GLY A 217 25.51 0.70 -38.99
C GLY A 217 24.35 0.11 -39.79
N LYS A 218 24.34 -1.21 -40.00
CA LYS A 218 23.34 -1.92 -40.82
C LYS A 218 22.19 -2.42 -39.94
N LEU A 219 20.96 -2.09 -40.31
CA LEU A 219 19.75 -2.72 -39.80
C LEU A 219 19.73 -4.20 -40.21
N HIS A 220 19.90 -5.10 -39.24
CA HIS A 220 19.98 -6.54 -39.46
C HIS A 220 19.82 -7.31 -38.12
N TRP A 221 18.58 -7.63 -37.76
CA TRP A 221 18.23 -8.34 -36.52
C TRP A 221 18.96 -9.70 -36.40
N GLN A 222 19.66 -9.94 -35.29
CA GLN A 222 20.48 -11.15 -35.11
C GLN A 222 19.69 -12.37 -34.65
N ASN A 223 18.63 -12.18 -33.86
CA ASN A 223 17.86 -13.24 -33.17
C ASN A 223 18.70 -14.02 -32.13
N GLU A 224 19.88 -13.50 -31.79
CA GLU A 224 20.81 -13.97 -30.76
C GLU A 224 21.68 -12.78 -30.28
N LEU A 225 22.17 -12.84 -29.04
CA LEU A 225 23.24 -11.95 -28.58
C LEU A 225 24.57 -12.46 -29.14
N ASN A 226 25.24 -11.65 -29.96
CA ASN A 226 26.54 -11.96 -30.55
C ASN A 226 27.40 -10.68 -30.71
N ASP A 227 28.59 -10.79 -31.31
CA ASP A 227 29.53 -9.67 -31.39
C ASP A 227 29.02 -8.44 -32.20
N LEU A 228 27.98 -8.59 -33.02
CA LEU A 228 27.40 -7.49 -33.81
C LEU A 228 26.42 -6.60 -33.01
N ASN A 229 25.84 -7.11 -31.91
CA ASN A 229 24.89 -6.37 -31.06
C ASN A 229 25.31 -6.26 -29.57
N LYS A 230 26.30 -7.05 -29.12
CA LYS A 230 26.85 -7.02 -27.75
C LYS A 230 27.26 -5.64 -27.25
N ALA A 231 27.77 -4.77 -28.13
CA ALA A 231 28.18 -3.42 -27.74
C ALA A 231 27.03 -2.57 -27.18
N PHE A 232 25.82 -2.71 -27.72
CA PHE A 232 24.61 -2.04 -27.24
C PHE A 232 24.11 -2.67 -25.95
N PHE A 233 24.09 -4.00 -25.85
CA PHE A 233 23.77 -4.73 -24.61
C PHE A 233 24.67 -4.33 -23.42
N LEU A 234 25.94 -4.03 -23.67
CA LEU A 234 26.89 -3.53 -22.66
C LEU A 234 26.80 -2.00 -22.43
N ALA A 235 25.92 -1.30 -23.14
CA ALA A 235 25.68 0.15 -23.00
C ALA A 235 24.38 0.48 -22.24
N CYS A 236 23.45 -0.48 -22.09
CA CYS A 236 22.14 -0.32 -21.46
C CYS A 236 21.76 -1.50 -20.54
N ASP A 237 20.56 -1.47 -19.94
CA ASP A 237 20.12 -2.39 -18.89
C ASP A 237 19.68 -3.76 -19.41
N GLY A 238 19.34 -3.88 -20.69
CA GLY A 238 19.12 -5.18 -21.34
C GLY A 238 18.93 -5.10 -22.84
N ILE A 239 18.87 -6.27 -23.48
CA ILE A 239 18.62 -6.44 -24.92
C ILE A 239 17.35 -7.26 -25.16
N TYR A 240 16.50 -6.78 -26.05
CA TYR A 240 15.34 -7.46 -26.60
C TYR A 240 15.74 -8.09 -27.94
N LEU A 241 15.82 -9.41 -28.01
CA LEU A 241 16.19 -10.16 -29.22
C LEU A 241 14.97 -10.40 -30.14
N ASN A 242 15.19 -10.33 -31.46
CA ASN A 242 14.15 -10.54 -32.46
C ASN A 242 13.65 -12.00 -32.54
N TYR A 243 12.45 -12.17 -33.11
CA TYR A 243 11.58 -13.35 -32.94
C TYR A 243 12.02 -14.66 -33.59
N ASN A 244 12.99 -14.67 -34.52
CA ASN A 244 13.32 -15.86 -35.32
C ASN A 244 14.29 -16.81 -34.60
N ILE A 245 13.94 -17.20 -33.38
CA ILE A 245 14.86 -17.81 -32.40
C ILE A 245 15.23 -19.26 -32.76
N THR A 246 16.47 -19.64 -32.46
CA THR A 246 16.95 -21.03 -32.66
C THR A 246 17.60 -21.57 -31.39
N LYS A 247 17.50 -22.88 -31.14
CA LYS A 247 18.11 -23.51 -29.95
C LYS A 247 19.63 -23.28 -29.85
N LYS A 248 20.32 -23.15 -31.00
CA LYS A 248 21.73 -22.75 -31.04
C LYS A 248 21.90 -21.30 -30.60
N GLY A 249 21.14 -20.36 -31.16
CA GLY A 249 21.23 -18.94 -30.84
C GLY A 249 20.91 -18.63 -29.38
N LEU A 250 19.93 -19.30 -28.77
CA LEU A 250 19.65 -19.20 -27.34
C LEU A 250 20.85 -19.65 -26.49
N ALA A 251 21.47 -20.79 -26.84
CA ALA A 251 22.65 -21.29 -26.13
C ALA A 251 23.88 -20.38 -26.32
N SER A 252 24.11 -19.83 -27.52
CA SER A 252 25.13 -18.81 -27.79
C SER A 252 24.89 -17.57 -26.92
N SER A 253 23.66 -17.04 -26.94
CA SER A 253 23.26 -15.82 -26.24
C SER A 253 23.46 -15.95 -24.74
N LYS A 254 23.02 -17.07 -24.16
CA LYS A 254 23.25 -17.38 -22.74
C LYS A 254 24.74 -17.47 -22.42
N SER A 255 25.49 -18.25 -23.20
CA SER A 255 26.94 -18.43 -22.97
C SER A 255 27.71 -17.11 -23.01
N LEU A 256 27.30 -16.17 -23.87
CA LEU A 256 27.91 -14.85 -23.99
C LEU A 256 27.46 -13.89 -22.88
N ALA A 257 26.21 -13.94 -22.45
CA ALA A 257 25.69 -13.10 -21.36
C ALA A 257 26.15 -13.57 -19.96
N ASP A 258 26.35 -14.87 -19.78
CA ASP A 258 26.90 -15.47 -18.55
C ASP A 258 28.34 -14.99 -18.27
N LEU A 259 29.12 -14.61 -19.30
CA LEU A 259 30.45 -13.99 -19.13
C LEU A 259 30.41 -12.63 -18.41
N TYR A 260 29.22 -12.01 -18.32
CA TYR A 260 28.98 -10.73 -17.66
C TYR A 260 28.01 -10.85 -16.46
N ASP A 261 27.58 -12.06 -16.09
CA ASP A 261 26.50 -12.34 -15.12
C ASP A 261 25.14 -11.68 -15.45
N ARG A 262 24.85 -11.51 -16.76
CA ARG A 262 23.68 -10.75 -17.25
C ARG A 262 22.72 -11.55 -18.14
N SER A 263 22.65 -12.88 -18.00
CA SER A 263 21.73 -13.70 -18.84
C SER A 263 20.24 -13.40 -18.61
N LYS A 264 19.88 -12.74 -17.51
CA LYS A 264 18.51 -12.28 -17.19
C LYS A 264 18.16 -10.96 -17.89
N ASP A 265 19.14 -10.29 -18.47
CA ASP A 265 18.98 -9.02 -19.20
C ASP A 265 18.94 -9.25 -20.72
N VAL A 266 19.01 -10.53 -21.15
CA VAL A 266 18.72 -10.97 -22.51
C VAL A 266 17.27 -11.43 -22.55
N TYR A 267 16.40 -10.57 -23.06
CA TYR A 267 14.98 -10.80 -23.22
C TYR A 267 14.71 -11.34 -24.63
N VAL A 268 14.20 -12.56 -24.72
CA VAL A 268 13.97 -13.26 -25.98
C VAL A 268 12.55 -12.97 -26.49
N GLY A 269 12.44 -12.40 -27.68
CA GLY A 269 11.16 -12.02 -28.28
C GLY A 269 10.27 -13.20 -28.66
N VAL A 270 8.97 -13.05 -28.38
CA VAL A 270 7.88 -13.92 -28.85
C VAL A 270 6.80 -13.05 -29.48
N ASP A 271 6.66 -13.11 -30.82
CA ASP A 271 5.60 -12.41 -31.53
C ASP A 271 4.31 -13.24 -31.51
N VAL A 272 3.29 -12.72 -30.83
CA VAL A 272 2.00 -13.39 -30.71
C VAL A 272 1.23 -13.37 -32.04
N HIS A 273 1.61 -12.51 -33.00
CA HIS A 273 1.08 -12.59 -34.38
C HIS A 273 1.80 -13.65 -35.25
N GLY A 274 2.84 -14.33 -34.73
CA GLY A 274 3.45 -15.51 -35.34
C GLY A 274 4.46 -15.25 -36.46
N ARG A 275 4.97 -14.03 -36.62
CA ARG A 275 5.99 -13.66 -37.61
C ARG A 275 7.34 -14.28 -37.21
N GLY A 276 7.58 -15.50 -37.67
CA GLY A 276 8.84 -16.24 -37.50
C GLY A 276 9.09 -16.83 -36.11
N SER A 277 8.23 -16.54 -35.12
CA SER A 277 8.24 -17.20 -33.81
C SER A 277 7.92 -18.70 -33.92
N PRO A 278 8.61 -19.57 -33.16
CA PRO A 278 8.22 -20.99 -33.00
C PRO A 278 6.74 -21.15 -32.60
N GLY A 279 6.12 -22.25 -33.04
CA GLY A 279 4.67 -22.49 -32.93
C GLY A 279 3.80 -21.67 -33.90
N GLY A 280 4.28 -20.52 -34.39
CA GLY A 280 3.52 -19.65 -35.30
C GLY A 280 2.50 -18.76 -34.59
N GLY A 281 2.75 -18.40 -33.33
CA GLY A 281 1.99 -17.38 -32.60
C GLY A 281 0.63 -17.82 -32.06
N GLY A 282 -0.16 -16.85 -31.59
CA GLY A 282 -1.43 -17.05 -30.89
C GLY A 282 -1.29 -18.03 -29.72
N PHE A 283 -2.22 -18.96 -29.59
CA PHE A 283 -2.18 -20.06 -28.61
C PHE A 283 -0.92 -20.95 -28.68
N ASP A 284 -0.23 -20.98 -29.82
CA ASP A 284 0.99 -21.78 -30.03
C ASP A 284 2.28 -21.02 -29.63
N SER A 285 2.17 -19.74 -29.20
CA SER A 285 3.28 -18.99 -28.57
C SER A 285 3.87 -19.69 -27.33
N SER A 286 3.10 -20.61 -26.74
CA SER A 286 3.52 -21.53 -25.68
C SER A 286 4.78 -22.35 -26.05
N GLU A 287 5.00 -22.65 -27.33
CA GLU A 287 6.16 -23.41 -27.81
C GLU A 287 7.45 -22.56 -27.81
N ALA A 288 7.34 -21.27 -28.18
CA ALA A 288 8.44 -20.32 -28.06
C ALA A 288 8.78 -20.05 -26.58
N MET A 289 7.76 -19.85 -25.73
CA MET A 289 7.95 -19.67 -24.28
C MET A 289 8.63 -20.88 -23.62
N GLN A 290 8.29 -22.11 -24.03
CA GLN A 290 8.98 -23.31 -23.56
C GLN A 290 10.48 -23.28 -23.94
N MET A 291 10.82 -22.97 -25.19
CA MET A 291 12.21 -22.88 -25.65
C MET A 291 13.02 -21.84 -24.86
N ILE A 292 12.40 -20.72 -24.47
CA ILE A 292 13.04 -19.67 -23.68
C ILE A 292 13.27 -20.15 -22.23
N ALA A 293 12.25 -20.71 -21.59
CA ALA A 293 12.34 -21.23 -20.22
C ALA A 293 13.37 -22.37 -20.09
N ASP A 294 13.40 -23.30 -21.05
CA ASP A 294 14.40 -24.37 -21.15
C ASP A 294 15.84 -23.82 -21.30
N SER A 295 15.99 -22.63 -21.89
CA SER A 295 17.30 -21.97 -22.06
C SER A 295 17.73 -21.12 -20.85
N HIS A 296 16.84 -20.89 -19.87
CA HIS A 296 17.06 -20.02 -18.71
C HIS A 296 17.48 -18.58 -19.09
N LEU A 297 16.83 -18.05 -20.14
CA LEU A 297 16.85 -16.65 -20.54
C LEU A 297 15.51 -15.97 -20.21
N SER A 298 15.50 -14.64 -20.18
CA SER A 298 14.27 -13.85 -19.98
C SER A 298 13.41 -13.83 -21.25
N ALA A 299 12.12 -13.53 -21.12
CA ALA A 299 11.18 -13.48 -22.25
C ALA A 299 10.68 -12.05 -22.51
N ALA A 300 10.30 -11.75 -23.75
CA ALA A 300 9.56 -10.55 -24.12
C ALA A 300 8.40 -10.90 -25.06
N ILE A 301 7.16 -10.67 -24.60
CA ILE A 301 5.94 -11.03 -25.34
C ILE A 301 5.48 -9.81 -26.14
N PHE A 302 5.48 -9.90 -27.48
CA PHE A 302 5.08 -8.82 -28.39
C PHE A 302 3.64 -8.97 -28.88
N ALA A 303 2.88 -7.86 -28.88
CA ALA A 303 1.50 -7.78 -29.35
C ALA A 303 0.54 -8.86 -28.77
N PRO A 304 0.52 -9.09 -27.43
CA PRO A 304 -0.44 -10.04 -26.83
C PRO A 304 -1.90 -9.61 -27.03
N ALA A 305 -2.15 -8.33 -27.34
CA ALA A 305 -3.46 -7.82 -27.74
C ALA A 305 -4.04 -8.47 -29.01
N TRP A 306 -3.27 -9.34 -29.71
CA TRP A 306 -3.76 -10.36 -30.63
C TRP A 306 -5.06 -11.05 -30.16
N THR A 307 -5.17 -11.36 -28.86
CA THR A 307 -6.36 -11.99 -28.23
C THR A 307 -7.64 -11.17 -28.39
N TYR A 308 -7.49 -9.85 -28.59
CA TYR A 308 -8.56 -8.90 -28.89
C TYR A 308 -8.63 -8.60 -30.39
N GLU A 309 -7.53 -8.15 -31.00
CA GLU A 309 -7.49 -7.69 -32.39
C GLU A 309 -7.94 -8.75 -33.39
N TYR A 310 -7.42 -9.98 -33.25
CA TYR A 310 -7.61 -11.03 -34.24
C TYR A 310 -9.08 -11.49 -34.33
N PHE A 311 -9.84 -11.30 -33.24
CA PHE A 311 -11.25 -11.67 -33.08
C PHE A 311 -12.19 -10.44 -32.95
N ASN A 312 -11.68 -9.22 -33.19
CA ASN A 312 -12.40 -7.95 -33.03
C ASN A 312 -13.06 -7.76 -31.64
N GLY A 313 -12.45 -8.30 -30.57
CA GLY A 313 -12.95 -8.26 -29.20
C GLY A 313 -14.05 -9.28 -28.84
N GLU A 314 -14.53 -10.09 -29.79
CA GLU A 314 -15.51 -11.14 -29.49
C GLU A 314 -14.95 -12.14 -28.45
N LYS A 315 -15.65 -12.31 -27.31
CA LYS A 315 -15.27 -13.25 -26.23
C LYS A 315 -13.86 -12.99 -25.68
N PHE A 316 -13.42 -11.72 -25.69
CA PHE A 316 -12.08 -11.31 -25.30
C PHE A 316 -11.61 -11.92 -23.97
N TYR A 317 -12.44 -11.89 -22.92
CA TYR A 317 -12.05 -12.43 -21.61
C TYR A 317 -11.80 -13.94 -21.65
N GLU A 318 -12.65 -14.71 -22.33
CA GLU A 318 -12.47 -16.15 -22.49
C GLU A 318 -11.23 -16.50 -23.32
N ILE A 319 -10.85 -15.66 -24.27
CA ILE A 319 -9.67 -15.83 -25.13
C ILE A 319 -8.38 -15.47 -24.36
N GLU A 320 -8.37 -14.32 -23.68
CA GLU A 320 -7.26 -13.82 -22.86
C GLU A 320 -6.97 -14.78 -21.68
N ASP A 321 -7.99 -15.14 -20.89
CA ASP A 321 -7.85 -16.10 -19.77
C ASP A 321 -7.34 -17.48 -20.27
N THR A 322 -7.72 -17.91 -21.49
CA THR A 322 -7.24 -19.17 -22.10
C THR A 322 -5.82 -19.05 -22.68
N TYR A 323 -5.45 -17.89 -23.25
CA TYR A 323 -4.12 -17.64 -23.78
C TYR A 323 -3.08 -17.65 -22.66
N TRP A 324 -3.28 -16.84 -21.62
CA TRP A 324 -2.34 -16.76 -20.48
C TRP A 324 -2.24 -18.06 -19.69
N ALA A 325 -3.30 -18.88 -19.66
CA ALA A 325 -3.23 -20.23 -19.09
C ALA A 325 -2.14 -21.11 -19.75
N GLN A 326 -1.85 -20.96 -21.06
CA GLN A 326 -0.80 -21.74 -21.73
C GLN A 326 0.62 -21.22 -21.47
N LEU A 327 0.76 -19.95 -21.08
CA LEU A 327 2.08 -19.31 -20.85
C LEU A 327 2.56 -19.49 -19.41
N ILE A 328 1.64 -19.46 -18.43
CA ILE A 328 1.94 -19.51 -16.99
C ILE A 328 2.85 -20.66 -16.53
N PRO A 329 2.80 -21.89 -17.08
CA PRO A 329 3.74 -22.95 -16.69
C PRO A 329 5.22 -22.58 -16.81
N TYR A 330 5.54 -21.65 -17.71
CA TYR A 330 6.89 -21.15 -18.04
C TYR A 330 7.24 -19.81 -17.35
N LEU A 331 6.30 -19.21 -16.62
CA LEU A 331 6.44 -17.88 -16.03
C LEU A 331 6.56 -17.93 -14.50
N TYR A 332 7.05 -16.83 -13.93
CA TYR A 332 7.12 -16.60 -12.50
C TYR A 332 6.01 -15.64 -12.06
N ILE A 333 5.49 -15.86 -10.87
CA ILE A 333 4.41 -15.10 -10.27
C ILE A 333 4.98 -14.21 -9.17
N HIS A 334 4.97 -12.91 -9.45
CA HIS A 334 5.41 -11.84 -8.56
C HIS A 334 4.40 -11.59 -7.44
N VAL A 335 4.92 -11.14 -6.30
CA VAL A 335 4.17 -11.00 -5.04
C VAL A 335 4.29 -9.55 -4.55
N PRO A 336 3.29 -8.69 -4.84
CA PRO A 336 3.28 -7.30 -4.40
C PRO A 336 3.27 -7.15 -2.88
N LEU A 337 4.02 -6.17 -2.38
CA LEU A 337 4.22 -5.88 -0.97
C LEU A 337 3.20 -4.86 -0.44
N TYR A 338 2.68 -5.09 0.77
CA TYR A 338 1.82 -4.20 1.55
C TYR A 338 2.33 -4.15 3.00
N ASP A 339 3.26 -3.25 3.29
CA ASP A 339 3.78 -3.00 4.64
C ASP A 339 2.90 -1.98 5.37
N ASN A 340 2.18 -2.44 6.40
CA ASN A 340 1.24 -1.68 7.23
C ASN A 340 0.17 -0.90 6.44
N GLU A 341 -0.10 -1.29 5.19
CA GLU A 341 -1.12 -0.73 4.30
C GLU A 341 -2.37 -1.62 4.23
N THR A 342 -3.55 -1.00 4.26
CA THR A 342 -4.84 -1.69 4.01
C THR A 342 -4.87 -2.34 2.61
N PHE A 343 -4.82 -3.66 2.56
CA PHE A 343 -5.03 -4.40 1.31
C PHE A 343 -6.51 -4.41 0.92
N ARG A 344 -6.84 -4.02 -0.31
CA ARG A 344 -8.22 -4.03 -0.83
C ARG A 344 -8.30 -4.36 -2.31
N THR A 345 -9.16 -5.31 -2.68
CA THR A 345 -9.58 -5.51 -4.08
C THR A 345 -11.06 -5.82 -4.23
N SER A 346 -11.66 -5.30 -5.30
CA SER A 346 -12.99 -5.67 -5.79
C SER A 346 -12.93 -6.40 -7.15
N PHE A 347 -11.73 -6.82 -7.58
CA PHE A 347 -11.44 -7.46 -8.86
C PHE A 347 -11.80 -6.64 -10.12
N CYS A 348 -12.29 -5.40 -9.98
CA CYS A 348 -12.57 -4.49 -11.09
C CYS A 348 -11.41 -4.42 -12.10
N ARG A 349 -11.64 -4.94 -13.32
CA ARG A 349 -10.65 -5.01 -14.41
C ARG A 349 -10.33 -3.65 -15.07
N GLY A 350 -10.95 -2.54 -14.62
CA GLY A 350 -10.69 -1.18 -15.12
C GLY A 350 -11.70 -0.68 -16.16
N ALA A 351 -12.53 -1.56 -16.72
CA ALA A 351 -13.70 -1.20 -17.52
C ALA A 351 -14.92 -2.05 -17.12
N GLY A 352 -16.09 -1.73 -17.68
CA GLY A 352 -17.29 -2.53 -17.56
C GLY A 352 -18.53 -1.86 -18.14
N VAL A 353 -19.53 -2.68 -18.50
CA VAL A 353 -20.83 -2.24 -19.06
C VAL A 353 -21.55 -1.28 -18.10
N LYS A 354 -21.30 -1.41 -16.80
CA LYS A 354 -21.83 -0.58 -15.71
C LYS A 354 -20.76 -0.37 -14.65
N TYR A 355 -20.75 0.80 -14.03
CA TYR A 355 -19.96 1.07 -12.83
C TYR A 355 -20.85 0.91 -11.59
N TYR A 356 -20.43 0.07 -10.65
CA TYR A 356 -21.11 -0.18 -9.39
C TYR A 356 -20.40 0.51 -8.22
N CYS A 357 -21.18 1.03 -7.27
CA CYS A 357 -20.73 1.57 -6.00
C CYS A 357 -21.63 1.01 -4.89
N ASN A 358 -21.05 0.29 -3.93
CA ASN A 358 -21.77 -0.41 -2.85
C ASN A 358 -22.98 -1.23 -3.34
N GLY A 359 -22.78 -2.02 -4.41
CA GLY A 359 -23.79 -2.89 -5.02
C GLY A 359 -24.78 -2.19 -5.97
N LYS A 360 -24.79 -0.86 -6.04
CA LYS A 360 -25.73 -0.07 -6.85
C LYS A 360 -25.05 0.47 -8.11
N VAL A 361 -25.78 0.49 -9.23
CA VAL A 361 -25.28 1.08 -10.49
C VAL A 361 -25.25 2.59 -10.35
N GLU A 362 -24.08 3.18 -10.58
CA GLU A 362 -23.85 4.63 -10.53
C GLU A 362 -23.97 5.24 -11.94
N TYR A 363 -23.37 4.60 -12.95
CA TYR A 363 -23.46 4.99 -14.36
C TYR A 363 -23.20 3.80 -15.30
N ASN A 364 -23.63 3.91 -16.57
CA ASN A 364 -23.44 2.90 -17.61
C ASN A 364 -22.24 3.27 -18.50
N GLY A 365 -21.46 2.27 -18.92
CA GLY A 365 -20.29 2.40 -19.79
C GLY A 365 -19.10 3.11 -19.12
N PHE A 366 -18.00 2.40 -18.89
CA PHE A 366 -16.75 3.05 -18.48
C PHE A 366 -15.50 2.27 -18.88
N TYR A 367 -14.47 3.01 -19.29
CA TYR A 367 -13.11 2.53 -19.49
C TYR A 367 -12.16 3.49 -18.77
N ASN A 368 -11.53 3.03 -17.68
CA ASN A 368 -10.54 3.80 -16.92
C ASN A 368 -9.59 2.85 -16.18
N LEU A 369 -8.43 2.57 -16.77
CA LEU A 369 -7.38 1.71 -16.19
C LEU A 369 -6.89 2.19 -14.83
N SER A 370 -6.90 3.50 -14.54
CA SER A 370 -6.59 4.02 -13.20
C SER A 370 -7.58 3.54 -12.12
N LYS A 371 -8.78 3.04 -12.49
CA LYS A 371 -9.73 2.37 -11.57
C LYS A 371 -9.52 0.86 -11.41
N GLN A 372 -8.61 0.22 -12.16
CA GLN A 372 -8.34 -1.23 -12.06
C GLN A 372 -7.85 -1.60 -10.65
N LYS A 373 -8.36 -2.70 -10.07
CA LYS A 373 -7.97 -3.22 -8.75
C LYS A 373 -7.11 -4.47 -8.88
N VAL A 374 -6.45 -4.87 -7.79
CA VAL A 374 -5.55 -6.04 -7.75
C VAL A 374 -6.25 -7.26 -8.33
N GLN A 375 -5.69 -7.81 -9.39
CA GLN A 375 -6.22 -8.94 -10.14
C GLN A 375 -5.76 -10.27 -9.53
N LEU A 376 -6.33 -11.38 -10.00
CA LEU A 376 -5.99 -12.71 -9.49
C LEU A 376 -4.55 -13.09 -9.82
N SER A 377 -3.86 -13.70 -8.85
CA SER A 377 -2.50 -14.23 -9.03
C SER A 377 -2.47 -15.64 -9.62
N VAL A 378 -3.65 -16.22 -9.88
CA VAL A 378 -3.87 -17.61 -10.30
C VAL A 378 -4.80 -17.63 -11.51
N THR A 379 -4.53 -18.47 -12.51
CA THR A 379 -5.45 -18.77 -13.63
C THR A 379 -6.23 -20.06 -13.41
N VAL A 380 -7.30 -20.25 -14.18
CA VAL A 380 -8.11 -21.47 -14.17
C VAL A 380 -7.29 -22.66 -14.69
N PRO A 381 -6.95 -23.67 -13.85
CA PRO A 381 -6.08 -24.78 -14.28
C PRO A 381 -6.70 -25.65 -15.38
N ASN A 382 -8.03 -25.61 -15.52
CA ASN A 382 -8.79 -26.41 -16.49
C ASN A 382 -8.67 -25.91 -17.95
N LEU A 383 -8.10 -24.70 -18.17
CA LEU A 383 -7.95 -24.11 -19.51
C LEU A 383 -6.67 -24.55 -20.25
N LEU A 384 -5.74 -25.25 -19.59
CA LEU A 384 -4.57 -25.85 -20.25
C LEU A 384 -5.02 -26.83 -21.35
N PHE A 385 -4.44 -26.71 -22.54
CA PHE A 385 -4.80 -27.58 -23.66
C PHE A 385 -4.26 -29.00 -23.47
N THR A 386 -5.16 -29.96 -23.60
CA THR A 386 -4.88 -31.41 -23.54
C THR A 386 -4.68 -32.01 -24.93
N ARG A 387 -5.27 -31.39 -25.96
CA ARG A 387 -5.19 -31.80 -27.37
C ARG A 387 -5.24 -30.55 -28.27
N LYS A 388 -4.36 -30.51 -29.27
CA LYS A 388 -4.36 -29.54 -30.37
C LYS A 388 -4.58 -30.31 -31.68
N GLU A 389 -5.45 -29.83 -32.56
CA GLU A 389 -5.66 -30.41 -33.89
C GLU A 389 -5.67 -29.33 -34.99
N LEU A 390 -4.98 -29.63 -36.09
CA LEU A 390 -4.95 -28.80 -37.30
C LEU A 390 -5.67 -29.54 -38.42
N ILE A 391 -6.87 -29.06 -38.77
CA ILE A 391 -7.65 -29.59 -39.89
C ILE A 391 -7.31 -28.78 -41.14
N SER A 392 -6.74 -29.45 -42.14
CA SER A 392 -6.29 -28.86 -43.42
C SER A 392 -7.44 -28.54 -44.40
N GLU A 393 -8.51 -27.95 -43.87
CA GLU A 393 -9.59 -27.33 -44.65
C GLU A 393 -9.14 -25.94 -45.16
N LYS A 394 -9.98 -25.29 -45.99
CA LYS A 394 -9.83 -23.89 -46.39
C LYS A 394 -11.12 -23.13 -46.03
N PRO A 395 -11.10 -22.16 -45.08
CA PRO A 395 -9.94 -21.70 -44.30
C PRO A 395 -9.34 -22.78 -43.39
N LEU A 396 -8.08 -22.58 -42.99
CA LEU A 396 -7.42 -23.47 -42.02
C LEU A 396 -8.18 -23.44 -40.69
N LYS A 397 -8.51 -24.62 -40.20
CA LYS A 397 -9.33 -24.81 -39.00
C LYS A 397 -8.46 -25.40 -37.89
N LYS A 398 -8.22 -24.62 -36.84
CA LYS A 398 -7.55 -25.09 -35.62
C LYS A 398 -8.58 -25.43 -34.56
N ILE A 399 -8.42 -26.58 -33.91
CA ILE A 399 -9.22 -26.99 -32.75
C ILE A 399 -8.28 -27.18 -31.56
N TYR A 400 -8.61 -26.57 -30.42
CA TYR A 400 -7.91 -26.77 -29.15
C TYR A 400 -8.90 -27.27 -28.10
N GLU A 401 -8.53 -28.32 -27.39
CA GLU A 401 -9.37 -29.00 -26.40
C GLU A 401 -8.71 -28.95 -25.02
N SER A 402 -9.41 -28.31 -24.07
CA SER A 402 -9.06 -28.21 -22.65
C SER A 402 -10.06 -29.00 -21.80
N ALA A 403 -9.78 -29.14 -20.51
CA ALA A 403 -10.65 -29.90 -19.60
C ALA A 403 -12.04 -29.27 -19.38
N GLU A 404 -12.21 -27.98 -19.72
CA GLU A 404 -13.48 -27.25 -19.60
C GLU A 404 -14.07 -26.84 -20.96
N ARG A 405 -13.24 -26.55 -21.98
CA ARG A 405 -13.66 -25.88 -23.22
C ARG A 405 -13.00 -26.45 -24.48
N ILE A 406 -13.76 -26.48 -25.56
CA ILE A 406 -13.29 -26.71 -26.93
C ILE A 406 -13.34 -25.38 -27.69
N LEU A 407 -12.19 -24.93 -28.20
CA LEU A 407 -12.03 -23.73 -29.01
C LEU A 407 -11.85 -24.15 -30.47
N THR A 408 -12.79 -23.77 -31.34
CA THR A 408 -12.67 -23.96 -32.80
C THR A 408 -12.45 -22.61 -33.47
N ILE A 409 -11.29 -22.43 -34.10
CA ILE A 409 -10.92 -21.22 -34.85
C ILE A 409 -11.05 -21.51 -36.35
N ASN A 410 -11.75 -20.62 -37.07
CA ASN A 410 -11.92 -20.69 -38.52
C ASN A 410 -11.62 -19.31 -39.13
N GLY A 411 -10.38 -19.11 -39.59
CA GLY A 411 -9.90 -17.77 -39.92
C GLY A 411 -9.95 -16.86 -38.69
N ARG A 412 -10.70 -15.74 -38.76
CA ARG A 412 -10.89 -14.79 -37.66
C ARG A 412 -12.11 -15.06 -36.76
N SER A 413 -12.92 -16.08 -37.01
CA SER A 413 -14.04 -16.43 -36.13
C SER A 413 -13.66 -17.52 -35.14
N ILE A 414 -14.23 -17.47 -33.94
CA ILE A 414 -13.98 -18.43 -32.86
C ILE A 414 -15.27 -18.91 -32.20
N THR A 415 -15.51 -20.22 -32.29
CA THR A 415 -16.52 -20.92 -31.50
C THR A 415 -15.87 -21.42 -30.21
N ILE A 416 -16.53 -21.22 -29.08
CA ILE A 416 -16.11 -21.72 -27.77
C ILE A 416 -17.28 -22.52 -27.22
N GLU A 417 -17.06 -23.81 -27.00
CA GLU A 417 -18.05 -24.77 -26.50
C GLU A 417 -17.58 -25.32 -25.16
N LYS A 418 -18.49 -25.59 -24.21
CA LYS A 418 -18.12 -26.26 -22.95
C LYS A 418 -18.07 -27.77 -23.16
N THR A 419 -16.98 -28.41 -22.73
CA THR A 419 -16.79 -29.86 -22.85
C THR A 419 -17.83 -30.59 -22.00
N SER A 420 -18.32 -31.75 -22.45
CA SER A 420 -19.32 -32.56 -21.73
C SER A 420 -18.80 -33.21 -20.44
N THR A 421 -17.50 -33.08 -20.16
CA THR A 421 -16.87 -33.49 -18.90
C THR A 421 -17.12 -32.47 -17.80
N ASN A 422 -17.92 -32.85 -16.79
CA ASN A 422 -18.06 -32.05 -15.57
C ASN A 422 -16.67 -31.71 -14.98
N PRO A 423 -16.37 -30.43 -14.66
CA PRO A 423 -15.09 -30.04 -14.10
C PRO A 423 -14.87 -30.75 -12.76
N LYS A 424 -13.69 -31.35 -12.58
CA LYS A 424 -13.33 -32.10 -11.35
C LYS A 424 -12.66 -31.25 -10.28
N LYS A 425 -12.26 -30.03 -10.63
CA LYS A 425 -11.59 -29.06 -9.76
C LYS A 425 -12.48 -27.83 -9.55
N ASN A 426 -12.24 -27.12 -8.46
CA ASN A 426 -12.77 -25.78 -8.23
C ASN A 426 -12.17 -24.80 -9.26
N TYR A 427 -12.99 -23.85 -9.72
CA TYR A 427 -12.58 -22.87 -10.73
C TYR A 427 -13.37 -21.57 -10.59
N PHE A 428 -13.08 -20.59 -11.44
CA PHE A 428 -13.71 -19.27 -11.39
C PHE A 428 -14.01 -18.71 -12.80
N GLU A 429 -14.96 -17.78 -12.85
CA GLU A 429 -15.38 -17.02 -14.03
C GLU A 429 -15.41 -15.51 -13.65
N PHE A 430 -15.03 -14.59 -14.54
CA PHE A 430 -15.20 -13.14 -14.28
C PHE A 430 -16.61 -12.70 -14.69
N HIS A 431 -17.34 -12.03 -13.79
CA HIS A 431 -18.72 -11.59 -14.03
C HIS A 431 -18.77 -10.07 -14.24
N ASN A 432 -19.02 -9.65 -15.49
CA ASN A 432 -19.06 -8.24 -15.93
C ASN A 432 -20.46 -7.58 -15.81
N MET A 433 -21.52 -8.35 -15.52
CA MET A 433 -22.90 -7.86 -15.40
C MET A 433 -23.35 -7.63 -13.94
N CYS A 434 -22.45 -7.81 -12.97
CA CYS A 434 -22.68 -7.47 -11.58
C CYS A 434 -21.35 -7.11 -10.89
N SER A 435 -21.38 -6.19 -9.93
CA SER A 435 -20.28 -5.96 -8.99
C SER A 435 -20.79 -5.34 -7.69
N TYR A 436 -19.98 -5.40 -6.64
CA TYR A 436 -20.17 -4.54 -5.48
C TYR A 436 -19.50 -3.17 -5.70
N ASN A 437 -18.27 -3.14 -6.21
CA ASN A 437 -17.49 -1.92 -6.47
C ASN A 437 -16.69 -2.03 -7.78
N GLY A 438 -16.98 -1.17 -8.77
CA GLY A 438 -16.31 -1.17 -10.08
C GLY A 438 -17.11 -1.87 -11.18
N GLY A 439 -16.42 -2.44 -12.17
CA GLY A 439 -17.02 -2.93 -13.43
C GLY A 439 -17.34 -4.42 -13.55
N GLY A 440 -17.06 -5.19 -12.51
CA GLY A 440 -17.34 -6.62 -12.46
C GLY A 440 -16.93 -7.22 -11.12
N CYS A 441 -17.21 -8.50 -10.90
CA CYS A 441 -16.80 -9.25 -9.70
C CYS A 441 -16.39 -10.68 -10.06
N LEU A 442 -15.86 -11.41 -9.08
CA LEU A 442 -15.34 -12.75 -9.28
C LEU A 442 -16.36 -13.82 -8.90
N LYS A 443 -16.72 -14.70 -9.84
CA LYS A 443 -17.61 -15.85 -9.62
C LYS A 443 -16.78 -17.11 -9.37
N LEU A 444 -16.75 -17.57 -8.14
CA LEU A 444 -16.12 -18.82 -7.70
C LEU A 444 -17.13 -19.98 -7.81
N ILE A 445 -16.70 -21.09 -8.41
CA ILE A 445 -17.54 -22.28 -8.63
C ILE A 445 -16.90 -23.46 -7.88
N THR A 446 -17.50 -23.80 -6.74
CA THR A 446 -17.04 -24.87 -5.85
C THR A 446 -17.66 -26.19 -6.28
N VAL A 447 -16.81 -27.14 -6.68
CA VAL A 447 -17.16 -28.53 -6.99
C VAL A 447 -16.80 -29.44 -5.81
N ASP A 448 -15.58 -29.32 -5.26
CA ASP A 448 -15.17 -30.00 -4.03
C ASP A 448 -15.02 -28.98 -2.87
N PRO A 449 -15.93 -29.02 -1.87
CA PRO A 449 -15.84 -28.23 -0.64
C PRO A 449 -14.57 -28.44 0.21
N LYS A 450 -13.82 -29.52 -0.02
CA LYS A 450 -12.56 -29.80 0.70
C LYS A 450 -11.38 -28.97 0.19
N VAL A 451 -11.44 -28.51 -1.06
CA VAL A 451 -10.41 -27.70 -1.70
C VAL A 451 -10.83 -26.23 -1.61
N TYR A 452 -9.89 -25.34 -1.31
CA TYR A 452 -10.15 -23.90 -1.30
C TYR A 452 -9.77 -23.28 -2.65
N HIS A 453 -10.43 -22.17 -3.00
CA HIS A 453 -10.03 -21.34 -4.13
C HIS A 453 -8.81 -20.51 -3.70
N ARG A 454 -7.61 -20.82 -4.21
CA ARG A 454 -6.41 -19.98 -4.10
C ARG A 454 -6.58 -18.79 -5.06
N LEU A 455 -6.58 -17.56 -4.54
CA LEU A 455 -6.94 -16.37 -5.34
C LEU A 455 -5.76 -15.42 -5.58
N LEU A 456 -5.05 -15.07 -4.52
CA LEU A 456 -4.09 -13.96 -4.52
C LEU A 456 -2.81 -14.38 -3.78
N LEU A 457 -1.68 -14.02 -4.37
CA LEU A 457 -0.34 -14.16 -3.81
C LEU A 457 0.21 -12.75 -3.63
N VAL A 458 0.01 -12.20 -2.42
CA VAL A 458 0.29 -10.81 -2.05
C VAL A 458 0.88 -10.80 -0.64
N TYR A 459 2.02 -10.16 -0.44
CA TYR A 459 2.64 -10.09 0.88
C TYR A 459 2.02 -8.93 1.66
N VAL A 460 1.30 -9.22 2.73
CA VAL A 460 0.66 -8.22 3.59
C VAL A 460 1.16 -8.40 5.01
N GLU A 461 1.67 -7.33 5.62
CA GLU A 461 2.19 -7.33 6.98
C GLU A 461 1.64 -6.14 7.79
N PHE A 462 1.20 -6.40 9.02
CA PHE A 462 0.76 -5.39 9.97
C PHE A 462 1.46 -5.55 11.33
N ALA A 463 1.63 -4.45 12.08
CA ALA A 463 2.19 -4.50 13.43
C ALA A 463 1.37 -5.37 14.41
N ARG A 464 0.05 -5.47 14.22
CA ARG A 464 -0.89 -6.33 14.98
C ARG A 464 -1.51 -7.42 14.09
N GLY A 465 -2.44 -8.20 14.65
CA GLY A 465 -3.16 -9.22 13.90
C GLY A 465 -4.08 -8.63 12.82
N ILE A 466 -4.42 -9.43 11.80
CA ILE A 466 -5.32 -9.02 10.71
C ILE A 466 -6.80 -9.03 11.15
N GLN A 467 -7.55 -8.01 10.73
CA GLN A 467 -9.00 -8.03 10.58
C GLN A 467 -9.33 -8.06 9.09
N ALA A 468 -10.34 -8.83 8.69
CA ALA A 468 -10.75 -8.94 7.29
C ALA A 468 -12.26 -8.74 7.12
N THR A 469 -12.65 -8.07 6.04
CA THR A 469 -14.02 -7.99 5.55
C THR A 469 -14.09 -8.63 4.16
N ILE A 470 -15.09 -9.48 3.93
CA ILE A 470 -15.38 -10.07 2.61
C ILE A 470 -16.83 -9.79 2.28
N ILE A 471 -17.08 -9.23 1.09
CA ILE A 471 -18.42 -8.95 0.58
C ILE A 471 -18.71 -9.94 -0.55
N TYR A 472 -19.78 -10.72 -0.39
CA TYR A 472 -20.09 -11.88 -1.23
C TYR A 472 -21.61 -12.08 -1.40
N ARG A 473 -22.00 -12.77 -2.46
CA ARG A 473 -23.39 -13.20 -2.71
C ARG A 473 -23.44 -14.66 -3.16
N ASN A 474 -24.48 -15.38 -2.72
CA ASN A 474 -24.65 -16.81 -2.99
C ASN A 474 -25.62 -16.96 -4.17
N ASN A 475 -25.15 -17.46 -5.31
CA ASN A 475 -25.95 -17.55 -6.54
C ASN A 475 -26.64 -18.92 -6.62
N GLY A 476 -27.78 -19.02 -5.92
CA GLY A 476 -28.44 -20.29 -5.61
C GLY A 476 -29.52 -20.73 -6.60
N GLU A 477 -29.12 -21.35 -7.72
CA GLU A 477 -30.07 -22.08 -8.59
C GLU A 477 -30.62 -23.37 -7.94
N HIS A 478 -29.92 -23.91 -6.93
CA HIS A 478 -30.37 -25.09 -6.16
C HIS A 478 -30.77 -24.76 -4.71
N THR A 479 -32.08 -24.60 -4.53
CA THR A 479 -32.90 -25.03 -3.36
C THR A 479 -32.41 -24.73 -1.92
N GLN A 480 -33.29 -24.02 -1.19
CA GLN A 480 -33.29 -23.74 0.25
C GLN A 480 -32.28 -22.69 0.74
N VAL A 481 -32.82 -21.54 1.15
CA VAL A 481 -32.10 -20.52 1.93
C VAL A 481 -31.62 -21.15 3.25
N PRO A 482 -30.31 -21.16 3.55
CA PRO A 482 -29.80 -21.69 4.80
C PRO A 482 -30.34 -20.92 6.00
N ARG A 483 -30.91 -21.61 6.99
CA ARG A 483 -31.49 -20.98 8.20
C ARG A 483 -30.46 -20.26 9.08
N ASN A 484 -29.16 -20.45 8.82
CA ASN A 484 -28.04 -19.82 9.51
C ASN A 484 -27.07 -19.22 8.49
N LEU A 485 -27.00 -17.88 8.43
CA LEU A 485 -26.08 -17.12 7.55
C LEU A 485 -24.59 -17.46 7.78
N ILE A 486 -24.21 -17.66 9.04
CA ILE A 486 -22.81 -17.95 9.46
C ILE A 486 -22.29 -19.26 8.84
N THR A 487 -23.15 -20.27 8.65
CA THR A 487 -22.76 -21.57 8.07
C THR A 487 -22.68 -21.57 6.53
N SER A 488 -23.26 -20.57 5.87
CA SER A 488 -23.27 -20.41 4.41
C SER A 488 -22.35 -19.30 3.89
N ALA A 489 -21.59 -18.68 4.80
CA ALA A 489 -20.55 -17.72 4.50
C ALA A 489 -19.24 -18.44 4.08
N PRO A 490 -18.37 -17.79 3.28
CA PRO A 490 -17.04 -18.33 3.00
C PRO A 490 -16.21 -18.47 4.28
N MET A 491 -15.27 -19.43 4.28
CA MET A 491 -14.16 -19.48 5.22
C MET A 491 -12.95 -18.84 4.55
N LEU A 492 -12.33 -17.87 5.23
CA LEU A 492 -11.15 -17.17 4.76
C LEU A 492 -9.91 -18.04 5.00
N ILE A 493 -9.15 -18.32 3.95
CA ILE A 493 -7.86 -19.01 4.02
C ILE A 493 -6.75 -17.96 3.92
N LEU A 494 -5.86 -17.93 4.92
CA LEU A 494 -4.65 -17.09 4.92
C LEU A 494 -3.40 -17.96 5.10
N GLY A 495 -2.42 -17.83 4.21
CA GLY A 495 -1.16 -18.58 4.26
C GLY A 495 0.04 -17.72 4.60
N ASN A 496 0.96 -18.26 5.40
CA ASN A 496 2.32 -17.72 5.61
C ASN A 496 3.35 -18.86 5.68
N ASP A 497 4.61 -18.54 6.00
CA ASP A 497 5.74 -19.49 5.97
C ASP A 497 5.67 -20.64 6.99
N GLN A 498 4.70 -20.62 7.91
CA GLN A 498 4.54 -21.62 8.97
C GLN A 498 3.20 -22.35 8.89
N ASP A 499 2.13 -21.62 8.59
CA ASP A 499 0.75 -22.11 8.68
C ASP A 499 -0.12 -21.64 7.50
N LEU A 500 -1.00 -22.54 7.03
CA LEU A 500 -2.17 -22.20 6.22
C LEU A 500 -3.42 -22.24 7.12
N LYS A 501 -3.97 -21.08 7.50
CA LYS A 501 -5.06 -20.98 8.49
C LYS A 501 -6.41 -20.78 7.82
N CYS A 502 -7.33 -21.71 8.10
CA CYS A 502 -8.75 -21.57 7.80
C CYS A 502 -9.47 -20.81 8.93
N ILE A 503 -10.02 -19.64 8.59
CA ILE A 503 -10.63 -18.69 9.52
C ILE A 503 -12.13 -18.61 9.22
N LYS A 504 -12.94 -18.97 10.22
CA LYS A 504 -14.40 -18.84 10.15
C LYS A 504 -14.83 -17.39 10.42
N PRO A 505 -15.96 -16.93 9.85
CA PRO A 505 -16.48 -15.61 10.17
C PRO A 505 -16.87 -15.52 11.64
N ILE A 506 -16.59 -14.37 12.24
CA ILE A 506 -16.97 -13.99 13.60
C ILE A 506 -18.40 -13.44 13.59
N ASP A 507 -18.74 -12.71 12.53
CA ASP A 507 -20.04 -12.08 12.32
C ASP A 507 -20.38 -12.08 10.82
N VAL A 508 -21.67 -12.08 10.49
CA VAL A 508 -22.19 -12.05 9.11
C VAL A 508 -23.39 -11.11 9.02
N GLU A 509 -23.17 -9.95 8.43
CA GLU A 509 -24.16 -8.89 8.20
C GLU A 509 -24.74 -9.01 6.78
N GLN A 510 -26.06 -8.96 6.63
CA GLN A 510 -26.69 -8.84 5.32
C GLN A 510 -26.83 -7.35 4.96
N ILE A 511 -26.15 -6.90 3.90
CA ILE A 511 -26.13 -5.48 3.49
C ILE A 511 -27.43 -5.13 2.77
N ASP A 512 -27.84 -5.97 1.81
CA ASP A 512 -29.05 -5.80 1.02
C ASP A 512 -29.63 -7.16 0.59
N THR A 513 -30.58 -7.18 -0.35
CA THR A 513 -31.23 -8.40 -0.82
C THR A 513 -30.32 -9.34 -1.65
N GLN A 514 -29.09 -8.93 -1.96
CA GLN A 514 -28.12 -9.71 -2.73
C GLN A 514 -26.79 -9.90 -1.96
N TRP A 515 -26.24 -8.86 -1.36
CA TRP A 515 -24.90 -8.85 -0.79
C TRP A 515 -24.87 -9.09 0.72
N ASN A 516 -23.96 -9.97 1.13
CA ASN A 516 -23.63 -10.28 2.51
C ASN A 516 -22.19 -9.88 2.81
N ARG A 517 -21.90 -9.60 4.07
CA ARG A 517 -20.61 -9.16 4.59
C ARG A 517 -20.16 -10.11 5.69
N GLY A 518 -19.09 -10.87 5.45
CA GLY A 518 -18.42 -11.64 6.50
C GLY A 518 -17.33 -10.80 7.17
N LEU A 519 -17.27 -10.83 8.49
CA LEU A 519 -16.20 -10.24 9.29
C LEU A 519 -15.33 -11.34 9.91
N TYR A 520 -14.02 -11.25 9.76
CA TYR A 520 -13.04 -12.24 10.23
C TYR A 520 -11.94 -11.53 11.01
N SER A 521 -11.30 -12.24 11.95
CA SER A 521 -10.07 -11.74 12.58
C SER A 521 -9.18 -12.87 13.02
N THR A 522 -7.87 -12.64 12.92
CA THR A 522 -6.81 -13.59 13.27
C THR A 522 -5.74 -12.91 14.14
N THR A 523 -4.79 -13.70 14.63
CA THR A 523 -3.56 -13.23 15.27
C THR A 523 -2.36 -13.21 14.32
N MET A 524 -2.51 -13.74 13.09
CA MET A 524 -1.51 -13.61 12.03
C MET A 524 -1.26 -12.13 11.70
N ARG A 525 0.02 -11.78 11.53
CA ARG A 525 0.49 -10.42 11.24
C ARG A 525 0.96 -10.27 9.80
N SER A 526 1.79 -11.21 9.36
CA SER A 526 2.22 -11.37 7.96
C SER A 526 1.56 -12.59 7.29
N ILE A 527 1.24 -12.41 6.02
CA ILE A 527 0.69 -13.41 5.09
C ILE A 527 1.34 -13.24 3.71
N PHE A 528 1.29 -14.27 2.87
CA PHE A 528 1.59 -14.16 1.43
C PHE A 528 0.52 -14.78 0.52
N GLU A 529 -0.46 -15.51 1.05
CA GLU A 529 -1.52 -16.18 0.28
C GLU A 529 -2.91 -15.86 0.85
N ILE A 530 -3.86 -15.55 -0.04
CA ILE A 530 -5.28 -15.36 0.28
C ILE A 530 -6.11 -16.32 -0.59
N GLY A 531 -7.01 -17.06 0.05
CA GLY A 531 -7.97 -17.93 -0.63
C GLY A 531 -9.31 -18.05 0.13
N LEU A 532 -10.30 -18.70 -0.49
CA LEU A 532 -11.64 -18.86 0.08
C LEU A 532 -12.13 -20.31 -0.04
N ALA A 533 -12.65 -20.88 1.04
CA ALA A 533 -13.29 -22.19 1.05
C ALA A 533 -14.80 -22.06 1.32
N PHE A 534 -15.61 -22.95 0.75
CA PHE A 534 -17.07 -22.96 0.91
C PHE A 534 -17.53 -24.34 1.39
N SER A 535 -18.39 -24.37 2.41
CA SER A 535 -18.87 -25.61 3.04
C SER A 535 -19.74 -26.50 2.14
N THR A 536 -20.20 -25.97 1.00
CA THR A 536 -21.14 -26.62 0.08
C THR A 536 -20.73 -26.35 -1.38
N PRO A 537 -20.98 -27.27 -2.33
CA PRO A 537 -20.81 -27.00 -3.75
C PRO A 537 -21.78 -25.91 -4.21
N GLY A 538 -21.39 -25.11 -5.20
CA GLY A 538 -22.23 -24.03 -5.74
C GLY A 538 -21.45 -22.85 -6.34
N GLY A 539 -22.21 -21.89 -6.88
CA GLY A 539 -21.70 -20.63 -7.40
C GLY A 539 -21.77 -19.50 -6.36
N TYR A 540 -20.63 -18.87 -6.11
CA TYR A 540 -20.46 -17.78 -5.14
C TYR A 540 -19.78 -16.60 -5.82
N GLU A 541 -20.30 -15.39 -5.63
CA GLU A 541 -19.71 -14.19 -6.25
C GLU A 541 -19.12 -13.28 -5.18
N VAL A 542 -17.85 -12.89 -5.35
CA VAL A 542 -17.06 -12.11 -4.40
C VAL A 542 -16.89 -10.70 -4.97
N GLY A 543 -17.54 -9.73 -4.32
CA GLY A 543 -17.57 -8.33 -4.73
C GLY A 543 -16.44 -7.49 -4.12
N GLU A 544 -15.93 -7.86 -2.94
CA GLU A 544 -14.79 -7.19 -2.31
C GLU A 544 -14.07 -8.07 -1.27
N ILE A 545 -12.73 -7.97 -1.22
CA ILE A 545 -11.88 -8.46 -0.13
C ILE A 545 -11.09 -7.27 0.42
N LEU A 546 -11.09 -7.12 1.73
CA LEU A 546 -10.44 -6.04 2.49
C LEU A 546 -9.70 -6.64 3.70
N LEU A 547 -8.41 -6.35 3.86
CA LEU A 547 -7.60 -6.70 5.03
C LEU A 547 -7.04 -5.42 5.69
N GLU A 548 -7.17 -5.32 7.00
CA GLU A 548 -6.83 -4.15 7.81
C GLU A 548 -6.10 -4.56 9.10
N GLU A 549 -5.33 -3.66 9.70
CA GLU A 549 -4.82 -3.86 11.06
C GLU A 549 -6.01 -3.97 12.04
N LYS A 550 -6.02 -5.01 12.88
CA LYS A 550 -6.98 -5.16 13.96
C LYS A 550 -6.84 -4.06 15.00
N GLN A 551 -7.74 -3.09 14.94
CA GLN A 551 -7.82 -2.02 15.93
C GLN A 551 -8.05 -2.58 17.35
N PRO A 552 -7.34 -2.07 18.38
CA PRO A 552 -7.50 -2.53 19.75
C PRO A 552 -8.76 -1.95 20.39
N ARG A 553 -9.60 -2.79 20.98
CA ARG A 553 -10.87 -2.40 21.60
C ARG A 553 -10.70 -1.84 23.03
N PHE A 554 -9.79 -0.87 23.22
CA PHE A 554 -9.47 -0.30 24.54
C PHE A 554 -10.67 0.33 25.24
N GLY A 555 -11.59 0.98 24.52
CA GLY A 555 -12.85 1.46 25.08
C GLY A 555 -13.71 0.37 25.76
N VAL A 556 -13.67 -0.88 25.29
CA VAL A 556 -14.36 -2.00 25.99
C VAL A 556 -13.65 -2.34 27.30
N ILE A 557 -12.31 -2.31 27.32
CA ILE A 557 -11.51 -2.57 28.52
C ILE A 557 -11.78 -1.48 29.58
N LEU A 558 -11.87 -0.21 29.17
CA LEU A 558 -12.28 0.91 30.03
C LEU A 558 -13.69 0.73 30.60
N VAL A 559 -14.68 0.36 29.78
CA VAL A 559 -16.04 0.06 30.26
C VAL A 559 -16.01 -1.08 31.29
N VAL A 560 -15.28 -2.17 31.02
CA VAL A 560 -15.19 -3.32 31.95
C VAL A 560 -14.57 -2.91 33.28
N PHE A 561 -13.44 -2.19 33.30
CA PHE A 561 -12.85 -1.72 34.55
C PHE A 561 -13.70 -0.65 35.25
N GLY A 562 -14.41 0.20 34.51
CA GLY A 562 -15.39 1.14 35.06
C GLY A 562 -16.55 0.44 35.77
N VAL A 563 -17.06 -0.67 35.22
CA VAL A 563 -18.06 -1.51 35.89
C VAL A 563 -17.46 -2.23 37.10
N LEU A 564 -16.24 -2.78 37.01
CA LEU A 564 -15.59 -3.46 38.13
C LEU A 564 -15.35 -2.51 39.33
N VAL A 565 -14.94 -1.27 39.06
CA VAL A 565 -14.76 -0.20 40.07
C VAL A 565 -16.07 0.15 40.78
N LEU A 566 -17.20 0.17 40.06
CA LEU A 566 -18.54 0.34 40.65
C LEU A 566 -18.97 -0.88 41.48
N VAL A 567 -18.78 -2.10 40.96
CA VAL A 567 -19.24 -3.36 41.59
C VAL A 567 -18.46 -3.67 42.87
N HIS A 568 -17.17 -3.38 42.93
CA HIS A 568 -16.32 -3.63 44.10
C HIS A 568 -16.27 -2.44 45.09
N GLY A 569 -17.14 -1.44 44.93
CA GLY A 569 -17.25 -0.32 45.89
C GLY A 569 -15.97 0.52 46.04
N ALA A 570 -15.12 0.56 45.01
CA ALA A 570 -13.85 1.27 45.07
C ALA A 570 -14.05 2.78 45.26
N SER A 571 -13.08 3.45 45.90
CA SER A 571 -13.18 4.87 46.20
C SER A 571 -13.41 5.70 44.94
N LEU A 572 -14.29 6.71 45.01
CA LEU A 572 -14.71 7.55 43.88
C LEU A 572 -15.39 6.82 42.69
N GLY A 573 -15.59 5.49 42.76
CA GLY A 573 -16.17 4.70 41.66
C GLY A 573 -17.57 5.15 41.24
N GLY A 574 -18.37 5.65 42.18
CA GLY A 574 -19.69 6.24 41.93
C GLY A 574 -19.71 7.46 41.00
N SER A 575 -18.55 8.04 40.65
CA SER A 575 -18.43 9.05 39.60
C SER A 575 -18.73 8.52 38.19
N GLY A 576 -18.63 7.21 37.97
CA GLY A 576 -18.78 6.60 36.65
C GLY A 576 -17.69 6.98 35.65
N ALA A 577 -16.58 7.59 36.07
CA ALA A 577 -15.56 8.14 35.17
C ALA A 577 -15.01 7.11 34.15
N GLY A 578 -14.81 5.86 34.56
CA GLY A 578 -14.40 4.77 33.66
C GLY A 578 -15.45 4.37 32.63
N LEU A 579 -16.75 4.45 32.97
CA LEU A 579 -17.84 4.25 32.00
C LEU A 579 -17.87 5.38 30.96
N TRP A 580 -17.74 6.63 31.40
CA TRP A 580 -17.73 7.78 30.49
C TRP A 580 -16.50 7.81 29.58
N ALA A 581 -15.30 7.53 30.11
CA ALA A 581 -14.09 7.40 29.30
C ALA A 581 -14.18 6.22 28.32
N GLY A 582 -14.67 5.06 28.76
CA GLY A 582 -14.88 3.90 27.89
C GLY A 582 -15.90 4.17 26.78
N ALA A 583 -17.01 4.85 27.08
CA ALA A 583 -17.98 5.29 26.07
C ALA A 583 -17.37 6.31 25.09
N GLY A 584 -16.61 7.29 25.59
CA GLY A 584 -15.90 8.27 24.77
C GLY A 584 -14.89 7.62 23.80
N ALA A 585 -14.10 6.67 24.29
CA ALA A 585 -13.15 5.89 23.48
C ALA A 585 -13.85 5.01 22.44
N LEU A 586 -14.99 4.40 22.78
CA LEU A 586 -15.80 3.64 21.82
C LEU A 586 -16.39 4.51 20.70
N VAL A 587 -16.90 5.70 21.03
CA VAL A 587 -17.41 6.66 20.04
C VAL A 587 -16.27 7.24 19.18
N ALA A 588 -15.12 7.56 19.78
CA ALA A 588 -13.94 8.01 19.04
C ALA A 588 -13.42 6.93 18.08
N GLY A 589 -13.30 5.68 18.52
CA GLY A 589 -12.91 4.56 17.67
C GLY A 589 -13.89 4.31 16.52
N ALA A 590 -15.21 4.31 16.80
CA ALA A 590 -16.23 4.16 15.77
C ALA A 590 -16.20 5.31 14.74
N LEU A 591 -16.04 6.56 15.19
CA LEU A 591 -15.88 7.71 14.29
C LEU A 591 -14.55 7.68 13.53
N GLY A 592 -13.48 7.09 14.09
CA GLY A 592 -12.21 6.87 13.39
C GLY A 592 -12.34 5.86 12.24
N VAL A 593 -13.04 4.75 12.48
CA VAL A 593 -13.40 3.78 11.43
C VAL A 593 -14.29 4.43 10.37
N ILE A 594 -15.31 5.19 10.76
CA ILE A 594 -16.22 5.88 9.81
C ILE A 594 -15.49 6.99 9.03
N ALA A 595 -14.60 7.78 9.65
CA ALA A 595 -13.78 8.78 8.96
C ALA A 595 -12.84 8.14 7.94
N THR A 596 -12.24 6.99 8.29
CA THR A 596 -11.40 6.20 7.38
C THR A 596 -12.23 5.67 6.20
N ILE A 597 -13.40 5.08 6.46
CA ILE A 597 -14.32 4.59 5.41
C ILE A 597 -14.84 5.72 4.50
N THR A 598 -15.20 6.88 5.07
CA THR A 598 -15.77 8.01 4.29
C THR A 598 -14.72 8.80 3.50
N THR A 599 -13.48 8.87 3.98
CA THR A 599 -12.35 9.34 3.15
C THR A 599 -11.97 8.38 2.03
N PHE A 600 -12.43 7.12 2.05
CA PHE A 600 -12.39 6.22 0.90
C PHE A 600 -13.57 6.37 -0.08
N THR A 601 -14.69 7.03 0.30
CA THR A 601 -15.83 7.26 -0.60
C THR A 601 -15.76 8.59 -1.34
N GLU A 602 -15.22 9.65 -0.71
CA GLU A 602 -15.11 10.98 -1.33
C GLU A 602 -13.72 11.19 -1.97
N LYS A 603 -13.61 10.99 -3.28
CA LYS A 603 -12.49 11.54 -4.07
C LYS A 603 -12.91 12.81 -4.80
N SER A 604 -12.04 13.83 -4.74
CA SER A 604 -12.04 15.03 -5.57
C SER A 604 -13.09 16.11 -5.29
N GLN A 605 -13.09 16.68 -4.08
CA GLN A 605 -13.24 18.13 -3.90
C GLN A 605 -12.41 18.63 -2.69
N LYS A 606 -11.98 19.90 -2.70
CA LYS A 606 -11.22 20.51 -1.59
C LYS A 606 -12.16 20.89 -0.44
N GLY A 607 -12.50 19.91 0.41
CA GLY A 607 -13.23 20.12 1.66
C GLY A 607 -12.80 19.12 2.72
N ASN A 608 -12.65 19.57 3.97
CA ASN A 608 -12.40 18.67 5.10
C ASN A 608 -13.66 17.81 5.31
N SER A 609 -13.55 16.48 5.20
CA SER A 609 -14.70 15.62 5.44
C SER A 609 -15.23 15.79 6.87
N GLY A 610 -16.55 15.95 6.99
CA GLY A 610 -17.20 16.21 8.29
C GLY A 610 -16.89 15.13 9.32
N PHE A 611 -16.76 13.87 8.87
CA PHE A 611 -16.39 12.73 9.70
C PHE A 611 -14.95 12.80 10.22
N SER A 612 -13.97 13.30 9.47
CA SER A 612 -12.60 13.50 9.98
C SER A 612 -12.56 14.59 11.05
N THR A 613 -13.37 15.64 10.88
CA THR A 613 -13.52 16.70 11.88
C THR A 613 -14.23 16.18 13.14
N ALA A 614 -15.26 15.34 12.98
CA ALA A 614 -15.96 14.67 14.08
C ALA A 614 -15.06 13.66 14.81
N TYR A 615 -14.19 12.93 14.09
CA TYR A 615 -13.21 12.02 14.69
C TYR A 615 -12.16 12.77 15.52
N LEU A 616 -11.63 13.90 15.02
CA LEU A 616 -10.73 14.75 15.80
C LEU A 616 -11.43 15.32 17.04
N ALA A 617 -12.66 15.83 16.91
CA ALA A 617 -13.45 16.33 18.03
C ALA A 617 -13.74 15.23 19.08
N SER A 618 -14.12 14.03 18.64
CA SER A 618 -14.34 12.89 19.54
C SER A 618 -13.06 12.36 20.16
N SER A 619 -11.91 12.48 19.49
CA SER A 619 -10.60 12.13 20.05
C SER A 619 -10.17 13.11 21.14
N LEU A 620 -10.47 14.41 20.97
CA LEU A 620 -10.25 15.43 22.00
C LEU A 620 -11.17 15.22 23.22
N VAL A 621 -12.43 14.83 23.01
CA VAL A 621 -13.35 14.45 24.09
C VAL A 621 -12.88 13.16 24.79
N SER A 622 -12.47 12.14 24.04
CA SER A 622 -11.90 10.91 24.60
C SER A 622 -10.64 11.18 25.43
N LEU A 623 -9.76 12.07 24.97
CA LEU A 623 -8.57 12.51 25.68
C LEU A 623 -8.92 13.18 27.02
N ALA A 624 -9.90 14.10 27.02
CA ALA A 624 -10.35 14.79 28.23
C ALA A 624 -11.01 13.83 29.24
N LEU A 625 -11.87 12.92 28.77
CA LEU A 625 -12.52 11.91 29.61
C LEU A 625 -11.52 10.88 30.15
N SER A 626 -10.54 10.46 29.35
CA SER A 626 -9.47 9.54 29.78
C SER A 626 -8.54 10.18 30.79
N ASN A 627 -8.27 11.49 30.70
CA ASN A 627 -7.54 12.23 31.72
C ASN A 627 -8.33 12.32 33.03
N MET A 628 -9.64 12.59 32.96
CA MET A 628 -10.52 12.57 34.13
C MET A 628 -10.59 11.17 34.78
N ALA A 629 -10.67 10.11 33.97
CA ALA A 629 -10.64 8.73 34.44
C ALA A 629 -9.29 8.34 35.06
N ALA A 630 -8.16 8.79 34.47
CA ALA A 630 -6.83 8.56 35.05
C ALA A 630 -6.66 9.28 36.40
N ILE A 631 -7.11 10.54 36.52
CA ILE A 631 -7.03 11.31 37.78
C ILE A 631 -7.94 10.72 38.87
N THR A 632 -9.18 10.33 38.51
CA THR A 632 -10.11 9.69 39.46
C THR A 632 -9.67 8.29 39.85
N ALA A 633 -9.13 7.48 38.93
CA ALA A 633 -8.55 6.18 39.24
C ALA A 633 -7.26 6.31 40.09
N LEU A 634 -6.39 7.28 39.83
CA LEU A 634 -5.20 7.53 40.64
C LEU A 634 -5.56 7.96 42.07
N THR A 635 -6.50 8.88 42.22
CA THR A 635 -6.99 9.30 43.54
C THR A 635 -7.77 8.20 44.26
N ALA A 636 -8.46 7.32 43.54
CA ALA A 636 -9.02 6.08 44.08
C ALA A 636 -7.91 5.14 44.59
N VAL A 637 -6.90 4.81 43.78
CA VAL A 637 -5.76 3.96 44.17
C VAL A 637 -5.01 4.53 45.39
N VAL A 638 -4.74 5.83 45.43
CA VAL A 638 -4.08 6.47 46.59
C VAL A 638 -4.95 6.37 47.84
N ARG A 639 -6.27 6.58 47.73
CA ARG A 639 -7.19 6.51 48.88
C ARG A 639 -7.50 5.08 49.33
N ASP A 640 -7.52 4.13 48.42
CA ASP A 640 -7.75 2.71 48.69
C ASP A 640 -6.48 1.97 49.17
N SER A 641 -5.28 2.43 48.79
CA SER A 641 -4.01 1.94 49.38
C SER A 641 -3.69 2.56 50.75
N GLN A 642 -4.34 3.67 51.10
CA GLN A 642 -4.31 4.27 52.45
C GLN A 642 -5.37 3.69 53.40
N ARG A 643 -6.31 2.88 52.89
CA ARG A 643 -7.24 2.11 53.73
C ARG A 643 -6.49 0.91 54.32
N VAL A 644 -6.25 0.95 55.62
CA VAL A 644 -5.96 -0.28 56.38
C VAL A 644 -7.14 -1.23 56.18
N PRO A 645 -6.93 -2.52 55.90
CA PRO A 645 -8.03 -3.48 55.82
C PRO A 645 -8.66 -3.62 57.21
N GLU A 646 -9.89 -3.12 57.36
CA GLU A 646 -10.69 -3.38 58.56
C GLU A 646 -11.05 -4.86 58.59
N ILE A 647 -10.44 -5.59 59.53
CA ILE A 647 -10.87 -6.94 59.89
C ILE A 647 -12.17 -6.78 60.68
N THR A 648 -13.31 -6.79 59.97
CA THR A 648 -14.65 -6.61 60.55
C THR A 648 -15.05 -7.86 61.35
N LEU A 649 -14.49 -8.00 62.54
CA LEU A 649 -14.75 -9.10 63.47
C LEU A 649 -16.14 -8.91 64.09
N LEU A 650 -17.16 -9.41 63.40
CA LEU A 650 -18.56 -9.39 63.81
C LEU A 650 -18.79 -10.31 65.01
N SER A 651 -18.69 -9.75 66.21
CA SER A 651 -19.08 -10.42 67.45
C SER A 651 -20.61 -10.56 67.54
N LEU A 652 -21.07 -11.81 67.43
CA LEU A 652 -22.36 -12.26 67.96
C LEU A 652 -22.07 -13.36 69.00
N PRO A 653 -22.83 -13.45 70.10
CA PRO A 653 -22.57 -14.43 71.15
C PRO A 653 -23.06 -15.82 70.73
N ASP A 654 -22.16 -16.79 70.72
CA ASP A 654 -21.96 -17.72 71.85
C ASP A 654 -20.51 -18.27 71.79
N GLU A 655 -20.01 -18.90 72.86
CA GLU A 655 -18.58 -19.22 73.01
C GLU A 655 -18.15 -20.53 72.30
N GLU A 656 -16.93 -20.47 71.73
CA GLU A 656 -16.08 -21.56 71.20
C GLU A 656 -16.59 -22.42 70.02
N ASP A 657 -15.80 -22.72 68.97
CA ASP A 657 -14.70 -21.98 68.33
C ASP A 657 -14.51 -22.59 66.91
N ASP A 658 -14.56 -21.80 65.83
CA ASP A 658 -14.17 -22.25 64.48
C ASP A 658 -13.97 -21.05 63.54
N LEU A 659 -12.70 -20.73 63.23
CA LEU A 659 -12.30 -19.53 62.47
C LEU A 659 -12.35 -19.74 60.95
N VAL A 660 -13.01 -18.82 60.22
CA VAL A 660 -12.96 -18.75 58.76
C VAL A 660 -12.59 -17.34 58.30
N GLU A 661 -11.37 -17.18 57.79
CA GLU A 661 -10.92 -15.93 57.15
C GLU A 661 -11.58 -15.74 55.77
N LEU A 662 -11.88 -14.49 55.43
CA LEU A 662 -12.51 -14.10 54.16
C LEU A 662 -11.72 -12.95 53.50
N GLU A 663 -10.87 -13.29 52.52
CA GLU A 663 -10.07 -12.32 51.75
C GLU A 663 -10.94 -11.45 50.81
N GLY A 664 -11.66 -10.47 51.37
CA GLY A 664 -12.49 -9.53 50.59
C GLY A 664 -11.80 -8.23 50.15
N GLY A 665 -10.64 -7.88 50.73
CA GLY A 665 -10.15 -6.49 50.73
C GLY A 665 -9.60 -5.92 49.41
N TRP A 666 -9.04 -6.76 48.53
CA TRP A 666 -8.18 -6.27 47.43
C TRP A 666 -8.91 -5.97 46.11
N GLY A 667 -10.14 -6.44 45.92
CA GLY A 667 -10.86 -6.36 44.64
C GLY A 667 -11.07 -4.93 44.13
N GLY A 668 -11.43 -4.00 45.02
CA GLY A 668 -11.61 -2.59 44.68
C GLY A 668 -10.30 -1.91 44.24
N LEU A 669 -9.20 -2.18 44.95
CA LEU A 669 -7.87 -1.65 44.63
C LEU A 669 -7.36 -2.20 43.29
N GLN A 670 -7.52 -3.50 43.03
CA GLN A 670 -7.18 -4.11 41.75
C GLN A 670 -8.00 -3.53 40.58
N ALA A 671 -9.31 -3.31 40.77
CA ALA A 671 -10.16 -2.67 39.77
C ALA A 671 -9.72 -1.23 39.46
N SER A 672 -9.37 -0.44 40.49
CA SER A 672 -8.86 0.93 40.34
C SER A 672 -7.49 0.98 39.65
N ILE A 673 -6.58 0.05 39.95
CA ILE A 673 -5.28 -0.09 39.26
C ILE A 673 -5.50 -0.45 37.77
N GLY A 674 -6.40 -1.40 37.48
CA GLY A 674 -6.76 -1.77 36.12
C GLY A 674 -7.37 -0.61 35.32
N LEU A 675 -8.26 0.17 35.95
CA LEU A 675 -8.85 1.38 35.35
C LEU A 675 -7.78 2.45 35.09
N LEU A 676 -6.85 2.66 36.02
CA LEU A 676 -5.74 3.62 35.86
C LEU A 676 -4.86 3.26 34.67
N ILE A 677 -4.42 2.00 34.56
CA ILE A 677 -3.59 1.52 33.46
C ILE A 677 -4.33 1.67 32.12
N ALA A 678 -5.60 1.26 32.05
CA ALA A 678 -6.42 1.40 30.84
C ALA A 678 -6.60 2.88 30.44
N SER A 679 -6.82 3.78 31.41
CA SER A 679 -7.03 5.22 31.16
C SER A 679 -5.74 5.90 30.67
N VAL A 680 -4.57 5.53 31.20
CA VAL A 680 -3.28 6.03 30.73
C VAL A 680 -2.96 5.55 29.32
N VAL A 681 -3.26 4.29 28.98
CA VAL A 681 -3.06 3.76 27.62
C VAL A 681 -3.97 4.46 26.61
N GLU A 682 -5.26 4.64 26.93
CA GLU A 682 -6.20 5.37 26.06
C GLU A 682 -5.82 6.85 25.91
N LEU A 683 -5.35 7.51 26.98
CA LEU A 683 -4.87 8.89 26.95
C LEU A 683 -3.69 9.07 25.98
N LEU A 684 -2.75 8.11 25.95
CA LEU A 684 -1.63 8.12 25.00
C LEU A 684 -2.11 7.91 23.55
N ILE A 685 -3.08 7.03 23.33
CA ILE A 685 -3.63 6.73 22.00
C ILE A 685 -4.46 7.92 21.47
N SER A 686 -5.38 8.44 22.27
CA SER A 686 -6.18 9.62 21.97
C SER A 686 -5.27 10.84 21.73
N GLY A 687 -4.20 11.00 22.50
CA GLY A 687 -3.18 12.03 22.30
C GLY A 687 -2.43 11.89 20.97
N TYR A 688 -1.99 10.68 20.62
CA TYR A 688 -1.33 10.40 19.34
C TYR A 688 -2.25 10.63 18.13
N SER A 689 -3.51 10.22 18.21
CA SER A 689 -4.54 10.53 17.19
C SER A 689 -4.70 12.04 17.01
N CYS A 690 -4.84 12.80 18.10
CA CYS A 690 -4.93 14.27 18.03
C CYS A 690 -3.69 14.90 17.37
N VAL A 691 -2.48 14.50 17.76
CA VAL A 691 -1.22 15.04 17.21
C VAL A 691 -1.05 14.71 15.72
N THR A 692 -1.47 13.53 15.28
CA THR A 692 -1.34 13.11 13.86
C THR A 692 -2.45 13.64 12.94
N LEU A 693 -3.66 13.87 13.47
CA LEU A 693 -4.80 14.40 12.70
C LEU A 693 -4.79 15.94 12.61
N THR A 694 -4.38 16.64 13.67
CA THR A 694 -4.40 18.12 13.72
C THR A 694 -3.69 18.79 12.54
N PRO A 695 -2.43 18.46 12.17
CA PRO A 695 -1.75 19.10 11.03
C PRO A 695 -2.30 18.67 9.66
N ARG A 696 -3.15 17.63 9.59
CA ARG A 696 -3.84 17.21 8.36
C ARG A 696 -5.14 18.00 8.13
N LEU A 697 -5.80 18.43 9.20
CA LEU A 697 -7.11 19.12 9.15
C LEU A 697 -7.02 20.64 9.39
N CYS A 698 -5.99 21.11 10.12
CA CYS A 698 -5.80 22.52 10.43
C CYS A 698 -4.65 23.14 9.62
N SER A 699 -4.99 23.97 8.63
CA SER A 699 -4.02 24.65 7.77
C SER A 699 -3.03 25.57 8.52
N CYS A 700 -3.40 26.06 9.70
CA CYS A 700 -2.57 26.93 10.55
C CYS A 700 -1.39 26.21 11.22
N LEU A 701 -1.37 24.87 11.23
CA LEU A 701 -0.38 24.05 11.94
C LEU A 701 0.43 23.12 11.00
N ARG A 702 0.34 23.33 9.69
CA ARG A 702 1.16 22.62 8.70
C ARG A 702 2.59 23.15 8.76
N SER A 703 3.57 22.27 8.96
CA SER A 703 4.99 22.65 8.99
C SER A 703 5.43 23.25 7.65
N ASN A 704 6.05 24.42 7.67
CA ASN A 704 6.69 25.01 6.50
C ASN A 704 8.09 24.39 6.31
N SER A 705 8.18 23.37 5.48
CA SER A 705 9.46 22.82 5.01
C SER A 705 9.52 22.81 3.49
N GLU A 706 9.30 23.98 2.86
CA GLU A 706 9.76 24.35 1.51
C GLU A 706 9.46 25.84 1.24
N THR A 707 10.19 26.46 0.32
CA THR A 707 10.25 27.92 0.15
C THR A 707 9.51 28.43 -1.09
N SER A 708 8.43 29.18 -0.88
CA SER A 708 7.82 30.09 -1.87
C SER A 708 7.14 31.26 -1.15
N GLU A 709 7.29 32.49 -1.66
CA GLU A 709 6.72 33.69 -1.03
C GLU A 709 5.18 33.74 -1.11
N PRO A 710 4.48 34.27 -0.08
CA PRO A 710 3.03 34.41 -0.11
C PRO A 710 2.55 35.88 -0.12
N GLU A 711 1.81 36.28 -1.15
CA GLU A 711 0.90 37.42 -1.02
C GLU A 711 -0.24 37.10 -0.01
N GLY A 712 -0.76 38.13 0.67
CA GLY A 712 -2.09 38.06 1.30
C GLY A 712 -2.26 37.30 2.63
N LYS A 713 -1.25 37.23 3.52
CA LYS A 713 -1.43 36.62 4.87
C LYS A 713 -1.93 37.60 5.94
N LEU A 714 -3.07 37.30 6.58
CA LEU A 714 -3.49 37.95 7.83
C LEU A 714 -2.48 37.68 8.96
N LYS A 715 -2.06 38.74 9.67
CA LYS A 715 -1.03 38.66 10.73
C LYS A 715 -1.59 38.27 12.10
N THR A 716 -1.96 37.00 12.31
CA THR A 716 -2.30 36.48 13.64
C THR A 716 -1.16 36.65 14.66
N HIS A 717 0.10 36.60 14.20
CA HIS A 717 1.29 36.77 15.05
C HIS A 717 1.43 38.19 15.68
N ASN A 718 0.66 39.18 15.23
CA ASN A 718 0.71 40.53 15.81
C ASN A 718 -0.15 40.71 17.08
N MET A 719 -1.23 39.94 17.25
CA MET A 719 -2.22 40.23 18.32
C MET A 719 -1.64 40.06 19.73
N VAL A 720 -0.92 38.96 19.99
CA VAL A 720 -0.29 38.71 21.30
C VAL A 720 0.81 39.73 21.58
N HIS A 721 1.64 40.06 20.57
CA HIS A 721 2.71 41.03 20.74
C HIS A 721 2.18 42.47 20.93
N GLN A 722 1.07 42.85 20.28
CA GLN A 722 0.39 44.12 20.56
C GLN A 722 -0.27 44.14 21.94
N TRP A 723 -0.85 43.03 22.42
CA TRP A 723 -1.44 42.96 23.75
C TRP A 723 -0.38 43.09 24.85
N VAL A 724 0.74 42.36 24.74
CA VAL A 724 1.88 42.44 25.67
C VAL A 724 2.54 43.82 25.67
N VAL A 725 2.64 44.49 24.52
CA VAL A 725 3.15 45.89 24.46
C VAL A 725 2.15 46.88 25.07
N THR A 726 0.85 46.72 24.83
CA THR A 726 -0.20 47.59 25.39
C THR A 726 -0.31 47.48 26.92
N GLN A 727 -0.05 46.31 27.50
CA GLN A 727 -0.01 46.09 28.96
C GLN A 727 1.12 46.89 29.66
N ASN A 728 2.16 47.33 28.96
CA ASN A 728 3.37 47.92 29.55
C ASN A 728 3.37 49.47 29.61
N LEU A 729 2.25 50.14 29.35
CA LEU A 729 2.18 51.61 29.28
C LEU A 729 0.94 52.20 29.98
N LEU A 730 1.07 52.50 31.29
CA LEU A 730 0.44 53.60 32.07
C LEU A 730 0.55 53.28 33.61
N PRO A 731 0.42 54.25 34.52
CA PRO A 731 1.47 55.21 34.87
C PRO A 731 2.00 55.04 36.31
N LYS A 732 3.11 55.72 36.64
CA LYS A 732 3.68 55.72 38.01
C LYS A 732 2.78 56.45 39.01
N ASN A 733 2.20 55.73 39.99
CA ASN A 733 2.13 56.11 41.42
C ASN A 733 1.16 55.20 42.22
N GLN A 734 1.67 54.43 43.19
CA GLN A 734 1.20 54.35 44.59
C GLN A 734 2.03 53.31 45.40
N PRO A 735 2.01 53.32 46.76
CA PRO A 735 3.12 52.80 47.56
C PRO A 735 3.01 51.33 47.99
N ILE A 736 4.17 50.76 48.34
CA ILE A 736 4.34 49.40 48.88
C ILE A 736 4.15 49.42 50.41
N TYR A 737 3.47 48.42 50.95
CA TYR A 737 3.55 48.05 52.38
C TYR A 737 4.09 46.63 52.53
N VAL A 738 5.01 46.43 53.47
CA VAL A 738 5.59 45.12 53.83
C VAL A 738 5.34 44.89 55.32
N LEU A 739 4.91 43.67 55.69
CA LEU A 739 4.83 43.21 57.07
C LEU A 739 5.37 41.76 57.17
N GLN A 740 6.18 41.51 58.20
CA GLN A 740 6.86 40.25 58.47
C GLN A 740 7.20 40.16 59.97
N PRO A 741 7.10 38.98 60.62
CA PRO A 741 7.64 38.79 61.97
C PRO A 741 8.62 37.59 62.12
N VAL A 742 9.86 37.91 62.54
CA VAL A 742 10.60 37.35 63.72
C VAL A 742 10.58 35.80 63.91
N LEU A 743 11.66 35.05 63.62
CA LEU A 743 12.85 34.71 64.46
C LEU A 743 12.57 33.69 65.61
N PRO A 744 13.55 32.92 66.16
CA PRO A 744 15.04 33.07 66.18
C PRO A 744 15.80 31.77 65.71
N MET A 745 17.13 31.50 65.82
CA MET A 745 18.39 32.18 66.24
C MET A 745 19.64 31.50 65.56
N HIS A 746 20.87 31.82 65.97
CA HIS A 746 22.17 31.24 65.51
C HIS A 746 23.11 30.86 66.70
N PRO A 747 24.14 30.00 66.50
CA PRO A 747 25.55 30.47 66.30
C PRO A 747 26.43 29.53 65.41
N MET A 748 27.66 29.82 64.92
CA MET A 748 28.47 31.04 64.75
C MET A 748 29.72 30.78 63.84
N MET A 749 30.25 31.85 63.19
CA MET A 749 31.68 32.16 62.92
C MET A 749 32.58 31.25 62.02
N GLN A 750 33.60 31.75 61.29
CA GLN A 750 33.91 33.07 60.67
C GLN A 750 35.07 32.92 59.59
N PRO A 751 35.72 33.96 58.98
CA PRO A 751 36.23 33.92 57.59
C PRO A 751 37.80 34.14 57.55
N PRO A 752 38.50 34.95 56.70
CA PRO A 752 38.14 35.72 55.49
C PRO A 752 39.16 35.78 54.31
N TYR A 753 38.74 36.54 53.27
CA TYR A 753 39.47 37.30 52.24
C TYR A 753 39.36 36.87 50.76
N ALA A 754 39.27 37.91 49.93
CA ALA A 754 39.27 37.93 48.46
C ALA A 754 40.53 38.74 48.00
N THR A 755 40.85 39.05 46.74
CA THR A 755 40.09 39.33 45.49
C THR A 755 40.96 39.07 44.23
N MET A 756 40.40 39.34 43.04
CA MET A 756 41.05 39.67 41.73
C MET A 756 40.89 38.65 40.58
N THR A 757 40.92 39.20 39.36
CA THR A 757 40.65 38.63 38.01
C THR A 757 41.43 39.48 36.97
N PRO A 758 41.39 39.30 35.62
CA PRO A 758 41.05 38.17 34.70
C PRO A 758 42.20 37.95 33.63
N PRO A 759 42.01 37.79 32.28
CA PRO A 759 41.43 36.67 31.52
C PRO A 759 42.40 35.80 30.62
N PRO A 760 42.48 35.81 29.24
CA PRO A 760 42.47 34.54 28.44
C PRO A 760 43.49 34.40 27.26
N ARG A 761 43.59 33.22 26.58
CA ARG A 761 43.77 33.05 25.09
C ARG A 761 43.92 31.61 24.52
N ASN A 762 44.06 31.53 23.18
CA ASN A 762 43.85 30.41 22.23
C ASN A 762 45.04 29.42 22.01
N TYR A 763 44.77 28.36 21.21
CA TYR A 763 45.62 27.46 20.36
C TYR A 763 47.02 27.95 19.89
N PRO A 764 47.97 27.08 19.41
CA PRO A 764 47.83 25.69 18.90
C PRO A 764 48.90 24.65 19.38
N ALA A 765 49.00 23.48 18.71
CA ALA A 765 49.96 22.38 18.97
C ALA A 765 51.37 22.60 18.33
N PRO A 766 52.43 21.82 18.71
CA PRO A 766 52.82 20.61 17.94
C PRO A 766 53.67 19.53 18.71
N GLY A 767 54.10 18.46 18.01
CA GLY A 767 55.48 17.90 18.17
C GLY A 767 55.67 16.49 18.77
N MET A 768 56.53 15.67 18.13
CA MET A 768 56.99 14.32 18.56
C MET A 768 58.33 14.37 19.36
N ILE A 769 58.71 13.28 20.07
CA ILE A 769 59.91 12.42 19.84
C ILE A 769 60.24 11.43 21.01
N SER A 770 59.97 10.14 20.78
CA SER A 770 60.80 8.90 20.97
C SER A 770 61.64 8.59 22.29
N PRO A 771 62.60 7.63 22.34
CA PRO A 771 62.50 6.35 23.12
C PRO A 771 63.78 6.07 24.01
N PRO A 772 64.33 4.84 24.31
CA PRO A 772 63.88 3.42 24.22
C PRO A 772 64.22 2.46 25.42
N GLY A 773 63.82 1.18 25.34
CA GLY A 773 64.48 0.00 25.99
C GLY A 773 63.88 -0.53 27.31
N SER A 774 64.02 -1.81 27.72
CA SER A 774 64.56 -3.05 27.07
C SER A 774 64.02 -4.35 27.75
N ILE A 775 64.41 -5.56 27.27
CA ILE A 775 63.83 -6.93 27.50
C ILE A 775 64.96 -8.01 27.42
N PRO A 776 64.85 -9.34 27.79
CA PRO A 776 63.74 -10.31 27.57
C PRO A 776 63.62 -11.55 28.57
N ILE A 777 63.08 -12.70 28.09
CA ILE A 777 63.08 -14.12 28.61
C ILE A 777 61.97 -14.55 29.62
N GLY A 778 61.25 -15.69 29.49
CA GLY A 778 61.10 -16.62 28.34
C GLY A 778 60.59 -18.07 28.64
N THR A 779 59.92 -18.70 27.64
CA THR A 779 59.52 -20.14 27.46
C THR A 779 58.37 -20.73 28.32
N PRO A 780 57.64 -21.79 27.88
CA PRO A 780 57.36 -22.37 26.54
C PRO A 780 55.81 -22.34 26.20
N GLY A 781 55.20 -22.98 25.19
CA GLY A 781 55.64 -23.68 23.95
C GLY A 781 54.58 -24.67 23.38
N TYR A 782 54.54 -24.87 22.04
CA TYR A 782 53.72 -25.84 21.23
C TYR A 782 52.20 -25.59 21.09
N LYS A 783 51.56 -25.44 19.91
CA LYS A 783 51.84 -25.60 18.44
C LYS A 783 50.76 -24.78 17.63
N LEU A 784 50.69 -24.64 16.28
CA LEU A 784 51.36 -25.26 15.11
C LEU A 784 51.65 -24.31 13.89
N ALA A 785 50.75 -24.25 12.89
CA ALA A 785 50.86 -23.67 11.52
C ALA A 785 50.09 -22.32 11.37
N VAL A 786 50.51 -21.24 10.68
CA VAL A 786 51.11 -20.99 9.32
C VAL A 786 50.04 -20.92 8.21
N PRO A 787 50.04 -19.97 7.22
CA PRO A 787 50.89 -18.78 6.91
C PRO A 787 50.09 -17.44 7.11
N PRO A 788 50.18 -16.27 6.39
CA PRO A 788 51.07 -15.77 5.30
C PRO A 788 51.65 -14.32 5.49
N HIS A 789 51.37 -13.36 4.59
CA HIS A 789 52.10 -12.10 4.28
C HIS A 789 51.20 -10.83 4.18
N LEU A 790 51.84 -9.66 4.00
CA LEU A 790 51.22 -8.32 3.87
C LEU A 790 51.87 -7.54 2.68
N GLY A 791 51.06 -6.92 1.81
CA GLY A 791 51.54 -6.08 0.70
C GLY A 791 50.42 -5.37 -0.08
N HIS A 792 50.54 -4.07 -0.29
CA HIS A 792 49.58 -3.14 -0.93
C HIS A 792 50.35 -2.29 -1.98
N PRO A 793 49.73 -1.56 -2.96
CA PRO A 793 48.50 -0.74 -2.75
C PRO A 793 47.50 -0.56 -3.93
N ASN A 794 46.31 -0.01 -3.59
CA ASN A 794 45.46 1.01 -4.26
C ASN A 794 45.18 0.93 -5.80
N GLN A 795 44.00 1.31 -6.33
CA GLN A 795 42.89 2.17 -5.85
C GLN A 795 41.50 1.56 -6.28
N PRO A 796 40.31 2.21 -6.18
CA PRO A 796 39.15 1.54 -5.57
C PRO A 796 37.94 1.26 -6.48
N SER A 797 37.21 0.18 -6.15
CA SER A 797 35.89 -0.14 -6.71
C SER A 797 34.76 0.27 -5.74
N SER A 798 33.88 1.18 -6.15
CA SER A 798 32.76 1.66 -5.32
C SER A 798 31.50 0.83 -5.53
N GLN A 799 31.35 -0.26 -4.77
CA GLN A 799 30.07 -0.96 -4.56
C GLN A 799 29.63 -0.77 -3.09
N MET A 800 28.40 -0.29 -2.86
CA MET A 800 27.81 -0.21 -1.51
C MET A 800 26.66 -1.20 -1.37
N MET A 801 26.90 -2.30 -0.66
CA MET A 801 25.84 -3.24 -0.29
C MET A 801 25.04 -2.79 0.95
N ARG A 802 23.73 -3.03 0.87
CA ARG A 802 22.69 -2.79 1.88
C ARG A 802 22.92 -3.62 3.15
N MET A 803 23.01 -3.00 4.33
CA MET A 803 23.14 -3.73 5.61
C MET A 803 21.81 -4.26 6.15
N LYS A 804 21.78 -5.51 6.62
CA LYS A 804 20.69 -6.12 7.41
C LYS A 804 21.12 -6.28 8.89
N PRO A 805 20.37 -5.81 9.90
CA PRO A 805 20.68 -6.06 11.32
C PRO A 805 20.06 -7.38 11.81
N ARG A 806 20.91 -8.35 12.19
CA ARG A 806 20.48 -9.56 12.91
C ARG A 806 20.26 -9.26 14.41
N ARG A 807 19.28 -9.94 15.02
CA ARG A 807 19.26 -10.25 16.46
C ARG A 807 19.04 -11.76 16.63
N HIS A 808 19.73 -12.37 17.60
CA HIS A 808 19.60 -13.78 17.95
C HIS A 808 18.75 -13.96 19.24
N PRO A 809 18.19 -15.17 19.47
CA PRO A 809 17.16 -15.40 20.50
C PRO A 809 17.74 -15.72 21.90
N GLY A 810 16.84 -15.80 22.88
CA GLY A 810 17.05 -16.43 24.18
C GLY A 810 15.84 -17.30 24.55
N GLU A 811 16.05 -18.35 25.34
CA GLU A 811 15.13 -19.48 25.50
C GLU A 811 14.70 -19.73 26.97
N HIS A 812 13.43 -20.17 27.15
CA HIS A 812 12.92 -21.09 28.19
C HIS A 812 13.09 -20.74 29.71
N HIS A 813 12.28 -21.22 30.69
CA HIS A 813 11.19 -22.23 30.71
C HIS A 813 10.08 -21.91 31.80
N PRO A 814 9.16 -22.81 32.29
CA PRO A 814 7.74 -22.43 32.54
C PRO A 814 7.10 -22.84 33.91
N GLU A 815 5.79 -22.59 34.10
CA GLU A 815 4.70 -23.40 34.74
C GLU A 815 3.36 -22.60 34.58
N GLN A 816 2.11 -23.10 34.43
CA GLN A 816 1.29 -24.22 34.97
C GLN A 816 0.70 -23.97 36.40
N ILE A 817 -0.57 -24.27 36.77
CA ILE A 817 -1.77 -24.77 36.04
C ILE A 817 -3.11 -24.56 36.85
N HIS A 818 -4.29 -24.58 36.17
CA HIS A 818 -5.69 -24.78 36.67
C HIS A 818 -6.32 -23.88 37.78
N ASP A 819 -7.66 -23.90 38.09
CA ASP A 819 -8.94 -23.97 37.32
C ASP A 819 -10.16 -23.81 38.28
N ARG A 820 -11.36 -23.49 37.74
CA ARG A 820 -12.74 -23.66 38.28
C ARG A 820 -13.32 -22.76 39.40
N LYS A 821 -14.65 -22.70 39.64
CA LYS A 821 -15.88 -22.57 38.76
C LYS A 821 -17.19 -22.55 39.61
N ARG A 822 -18.29 -21.97 39.08
CA ARG A 822 -19.74 -22.13 39.45
C ARG A 822 -20.20 -21.34 40.71
N HIS A 823 -21.21 -20.45 40.63
CA HIS A 823 -22.70 -20.63 40.74
C HIS A 823 -23.22 -20.57 42.20
N LEU A 824 -24.49 -20.23 42.54
CA LEU A 824 -25.70 -19.90 41.73
C LEU A 824 -26.58 -18.82 42.43
N GLN A 825 -27.63 -18.39 41.73
CA GLN A 825 -28.66 -17.37 42.03
C GLN A 825 -29.31 -17.38 43.44
N SER A 826 -29.62 -16.19 43.99
CA SER A 826 -31.00 -15.63 44.05
C SER A 826 -31.01 -14.25 44.77
N LYS A 827 -32.09 -13.47 44.91
CA LYS A 827 -33.14 -12.93 44.02
C LYS A 827 -34.26 -12.35 44.91
N ASN A 828 -34.36 -11.02 45.03
CA ASN A 828 -35.52 -10.16 45.37
C ASN A 828 -34.98 -8.77 45.79
N GLU A 829 -35.48 -7.60 45.34
CA GLU A 829 -36.82 -6.99 45.53
C GLU A 829 -37.14 -6.66 47.01
N LYS A 830 -37.62 -5.46 47.41
CA LYS A 830 -38.27 -4.35 46.64
C LYS A 830 -38.32 -3.02 47.43
N LYS A 831 -38.22 -1.87 46.73
CA LYS A 831 -38.72 -0.50 47.08
C LYS A 831 -38.15 0.21 48.35
N CYS A 832 -38.39 1.51 48.61
CA CYS A 832 -38.53 2.77 47.82
C CYS A 832 -38.96 3.91 48.80
N GLN A 833 -38.85 5.19 48.40
CA GLN A 833 -39.32 6.42 49.09
C GLN A 833 -38.43 6.89 50.27
N THR A 834 -38.20 8.21 50.51
CA THR A 834 -38.55 9.43 49.74
C THR A 834 -37.49 10.53 49.90
N ILE A 835 -37.60 11.60 49.12
CA ILE A 835 -36.70 12.77 49.11
C ILE A 835 -36.98 13.71 50.29
N GLY A 836 -35.91 14.29 50.86
CA GLY A 836 -35.90 15.53 51.63
C GLY A 836 -34.57 16.23 51.38
N GLU A 837 -34.58 17.55 51.16
CA GLU A 837 -33.40 18.32 50.77
C GLU A 837 -32.68 18.92 51.99
N ASP A 838 -31.34 18.95 51.95
CA ASP A 838 -30.57 20.10 52.44
C ASP A 838 -29.15 20.06 51.83
N GLN A 839 -28.67 21.19 51.29
CA GLN A 839 -27.43 21.24 50.49
C GLN A 839 -26.58 22.47 50.81
N VAL A 840 -26.08 22.57 52.05
CA VAL A 840 -25.19 23.67 52.48
C VAL A 840 -24.04 23.16 53.37
N ASP A 841 -22.98 22.61 52.74
CA ASP A 841 -21.59 22.87 53.17
C ASP A 841 -20.54 22.30 52.18
N LEU A 842 -20.20 23.06 51.13
CA LEU A 842 -19.05 22.76 50.25
C LEU A 842 -18.43 24.01 49.61
N ALA A 843 -18.43 25.14 50.32
CA ALA A 843 -18.25 26.48 49.74
C ALA A 843 -17.01 27.26 50.22
N HIS A 844 -15.94 26.60 50.70
CA HIS A 844 -14.79 27.31 51.31
C HIS A 844 -13.37 26.79 50.99
N THR A 845 -13.05 26.39 49.74
CA THR A 845 -11.62 26.13 49.36
C THR A 845 -11.18 26.48 47.92
N TYR A 846 -11.73 27.50 47.25
CA TYR A 846 -11.16 28.01 46.00
C TYR A 846 -11.07 29.54 45.92
N THR A 847 -9.94 30.05 45.44
CA THR A 847 -9.61 31.49 45.38
C THR A 847 -10.32 32.17 44.21
N GLY A 848 -11.08 33.24 44.51
CA GLY A 848 -12.05 33.86 43.60
C GLY A 848 -11.53 34.67 42.41
N LEU A 849 -10.49 34.19 41.70
CA LEU A 849 -10.01 34.80 40.45
C LEU A 849 -10.86 34.34 39.24
N ASP A 850 -11.12 33.04 39.13
CA ASP A 850 -11.86 32.44 37.99
C ASP A 850 -13.32 32.89 37.90
N LYS A 851 -13.97 33.23 39.03
CA LYS A 851 -15.38 33.62 39.02
C LYS A 851 -15.62 34.85 38.14
N ARG A 852 -14.73 35.85 38.21
CA ARG A 852 -14.86 37.09 37.40
C ARG A 852 -14.65 36.82 35.91
N ILE A 853 -13.66 35.99 35.57
CA ILE A 853 -13.39 35.59 34.18
C ILE A 853 -14.58 34.78 33.63
N SER A 854 -15.17 33.91 34.45
CA SER A 854 -16.38 33.15 34.10
C SER A 854 -17.59 34.06 33.88
N GLU A 855 -17.80 35.06 34.74
CA GLU A 855 -18.90 36.04 34.62
C GLU A 855 -18.73 36.96 33.40
N GLU A 856 -17.50 37.36 33.05
CA GLU A 856 -17.22 38.03 31.78
C GLU A 856 -17.47 37.12 30.57
N PHE A 857 -17.02 35.86 30.60
CA PHE A 857 -17.25 34.92 29.48
C PHE A 857 -18.74 34.62 29.27
N ILE A 858 -19.50 34.46 30.36
CA ILE A 858 -20.95 34.21 30.31
C ILE A 858 -21.69 35.46 29.82
N SER A 859 -21.34 36.67 30.29
CA SER A 859 -21.99 37.90 29.80
C SER A 859 -21.67 38.19 28.32
N ILE A 860 -20.46 37.92 27.85
CA ILE A 860 -20.08 38.00 26.43
C ILE A 860 -20.84 36.96 25.58
N ALA A 861 -21.09 35.76 26.09
CA ALA A 861 -21.82 34.70 25.37
C ALA A 861 -23.35 34.90 25.35
N MET A 862 -23.89 35.62 26.34
CA MET A 862 -25.32 35.83 26.57
C MET A 862 -25.86 37.17 26.06
N ASP A 863 -25.02 38.09 25.58
CA ASP A 863 -25.42 39.32 24.90
C ASP A 863 -26.39 39.02 23.71
N PRO A 864 -27.66 39.46 23.78
CA PRO A 864 -28.63 39.23 22.69
C PRO A 864 -28.37 40.10 21.47
N GLU A 865 -27.83 41.32 21.62
CA GLU A 865 -27.76 42.30 20.53
C GLU A 865 -26.71 41.91 19.48
N ARG A 866 -25.63 41.23 19.88
CA ARG A 866 -24.61 40.69 18.95
C ARG A 866 -25.12 39.56 18.03
N LYS A 867 -26.21 38.87 18.37
CA LYS A 867 -26.75 37.76 17.54
C LYS A 867 -27.59 38.23 16.34
N SER A 868 -27.81 39.54 16.18
CA SER A 868 -28.67 40.13 15.14
C SER A 868 -27.95 40.74 13.92
N LYS A 869 -26.60 40.79 13.92
CA LYS A 869 -25.80 41.53 12.90
C LYS A 869 -24.83 40.67 12.07
N ALA A 870 -24.98 39.35 12.10
CA ALA A 870 -24.14 38.41 11.33
C ALA A 870 -24.93 37.58 10.28
N SER A 871 -26.20 37.92 10.02
CA SER A 871 -27.12 37.09 9.22
C SER A 871 -28.03 37.91 8.29
N SER A 872 -27.54 38.98 7.67
CA SER A 872 -28.37 39.85 6.80
C SER A 872 -27.61 40.66 5.74
N SER A 873 -26.62 40.09 5.05
CA SER A 873 -25.99 40.76 3.89
C SER A 873 -25.20 39.83 2.95
N LEU A 874 -25.89 38.97 2.20
CA LEU A 874 -25.69 38.80 0.75
C LEU A 874 -26.78 37.86 0.20
N GLY A 875 -27.73 38.40 -0.57
CA GLY A 875 -28.83 37.61 -1.12
C GLY A 875 -29.63 38.41 -2.14
N SER A 876 -29.39 38.11 -3.42
CA SER A 876 -30.16 38.51 -4.62
C SER A 876 -30.73 39.94 -4.68
N ASP A 877 -30.13 40.76 -5.53
CA ASP A 877 -30.87 41.81 -6.23
C ASP A 877 -30.55 41.74 -7.73
N ILE A 878 -31.52 41.32 -8.55
CA ILE A 878 -31.34 41.08 -10.00
C ILE A 878 -31.86 42.31 -10.77
N GLY A 879 -31.02 43.35 -10.82
CA GLY A 879 -31.32 44.61 -11.51
C GLY A 879 -31.06 44.52 -13.02
N THR A 880 -32.11 44.30 -13.82
CA THR A 880 -31.99 44.36 -15.29
C THR A 880 -31.97 45.79 -15.82
N ARG A 881 -30.99 46.14 -16.67
CA ARG A 881 -31.12 47.21 -17.68
C ARG A 881 -30.13 47.00 -18.84
N LYS A 882 -30.47 47.60 -19.99
CA LYS A 882 -29.80 47.41 -21.29
C LYS A 882 -28.86 48.57 -21.63
N SER A 883 -28.06 48.32 -22.68
CA SER A 883 -27.58 49.29 -23.70
C SER A 883 -26.71 50.46 -23.23
N SER A 884 -25.41 50.31 -23.46
CA SER A 884 -24.73 51.03 -24.54
C SER A 884 -23.69 50.13 -25.18
#